data_AF-A0A410UPL3-F1
#
_entry.id   AF-A0A410UPL3-F1
#
_cell.length_a   1.000
_cell.length_b   1.000
_cell.length_c   1.000
_cell.angle_alpha   90.00
_cell.angle_beta   90.00
_cell.angle_gamma   90.00
#
_symmetry.space_group_name_H-M   'P 1'
#
loop_
_entity.id
_entity.type
_entity.pdbx_description
1 polymer ?
#
loop_
_entity_poly.entity_id
_entity_poly.type
_entity_poly.pdbx_seq_one_letter_code
_entity_poly.pdbx_strand_id
1 'polypeptide(L)'
;MIKNRPAFFPPTVAANGWIADILFTLASAGLIASLLGVAFLNSANWPTGGDAASHLLYAKLYADGLLLSGQILPWMPEVFGGLPFLSYYFPLPFIVIALLSKLTGLAVAFKWGSFLAAMLMPGAVFAASRRWLGFAWPAALFGAVGALAFLVHEQNSIWGGNLLSTLAGEFAYSYGILFALLSMMAWARAVTLQRGWLLAALLEAASGFSHGFPLLILGFSSFLLLLDCGGEGAARMARFKRTLFMLMAGHALAFALLGGWLWPMLEMHGLTIPNDASFPLSSWQDLLPATLWPVLGGGMLGAVLLAFPAVRRGWESGQRRALCYFIGAAGLAAVAFIAGDRLGVADIRFFPLVWLLGAVACGWLLGQSLAAIGAGGAPTLRLAAARALLAGAACLGMLAWVGPHLQKAPDWGLWNHSGLDAKPQWHNLSRLIPAMSGNLWSPRLAFEHDPVNNDIGSTRSLEALPMFLNHRPVLEGLYMESAVLGPAIYQVQSEISARPSSPLVRFPSGSLDPDFAAKHLNFLHADTILLRSNEARTAIENSGLFVKTAEANPFALYRLKAFDSRMAQVVTQPLQLRPMADWMQDAFAWFRTRSRFDAYLPVYGKDLTIQAHQGAAPVVKEVSLERNELVFETSAIGSPHLIKMAYHPRWQLASKGSLHIAGPGFLLVVPQEKEIRLVYGHTLVGKLGMIATITALLLSMVLLWRGRRRPVQAATGDTAIQARTWMMIAGAWVALSVAGTYFAFNSPEQVYLAGWEAMNASKYPEASEKFQRAYAMRKPPAKKEEALFWSAKSSELAGKREEAKGRYRELIDRYHGFWLPEALYTYILLEWEDGKRAATAPYAQRLREEYPNNRWTKKLDELK
;
A
#
# COMPACT_ATOMS: atom_id res chain seq x y z
N MET A 1 46.28 -38.23 -20.80
CA MET A 1 45.77 -37.78 -19.48
C MET A 1 45.78 -36.25 -19.43
N ILE A 2 44.64 -35.61 -19.75
CA ILE A 2 44.45 -34.17 -19.64
C ILE A 2 43.38 -33.95 -18.58
N LYS A 3 43.77 -33.41 -17.42
CA LYS A 3 42.87 -33.15 -16.29
C LYS A 3 41.89 -32.03 -16.66
N ASN A 4 40.61 -32.38 -16.73
CA ASN A 4 39.48 -31.45 -16.76
C ASN A 4 39.59 -30.44 -15.61
N ARG A 5 39.74 -29.16 -15.96
CA ARG A 5 39.54 -28.04 -15.03
C ARG A 5 38.04 -27.68 -15.01
N PRO A 6 37.32 -27.76 -13.89
CA PRO A 6 35.98 -27.19 -13.79
C PRO A 6 36.09 -25.66 -13.63
N ALA A 7 35.53 -24.95 -14.61
CA ALA A 7 35.57 -23.51 -14.78
C ALA A 7 34.59 -22.80 -13.80
N PHE A 8 35.12 -22.09 -12.80
CA PHE A 8 34.32 -21.23 -11.91
C PHE A 8 34.37 -19.74 -12.31
N PHE A 9 35.19 -19.42 -13.30
CA PHE A 9 35.01 -18.28 -14.20
C PHE A 9 34.98 -18.88 -15.60
N PRO A 10 34.13 -18.43 -16.53
CA PRO A 10 34.30 -18.85 -17.92
C PRO A 10 35.76 -18.62 -18.31
N PRO A 11 36.35 -19.46 -19.18
CA PRO A 11 37.58 -19.07 -19.84
C PRO A 11 37.36 -17.66 -20.38
N THR A 12 38.45 -16.91 -20.44
CA THR A 12 38.62 -15.67 -21.20
C THR A 12 38.22 -15.88 -22.68
N VAL A 13 36.94 -16.10 -22.92
CA VAL A 13 36.17 -15.73 -24.10
C VAL A 13 35.32 -14.54 -23.62
N ALA A 14 36.11 -13.50 -23.36
CA ALA A 14 35.78 -12.10 -23.50
C ALA A 14 35.00 -11.38 -22.40
N ALA A 15 35.58 -10.23 -22.05
CA ALA A 15 34.87 -8.99 -21.75
C ALA A 15 33.79 -8.59 -22.79
N ASN A 16 33.54 -9.38 -23.86
CA ASN A 16 32.67 -9.05 -25.00
C ASN A 16 31.19 -9.45 -24.84
N GLY A 17 30.72 -9.82 -23.64
CA GLY A 17 29.32 -10.20 -23.43
C GLY A 17 28.45 -9.16 -22.72
N TRP A 18 29.06 -8.19 -22.03
CA TRP A 18 28.31 -7.22 -21.20
C TRP A 18 27.56 -6.22 -22.09
N ILE A 19 28.12 -5.94 -23.27
CA ILE A 19 27.48 -5.15 -24.31
C ILE A 19 26.13 -5.78 -24.69
N ALA A 20 26.05 -7.10 -24.90
CA ALA A 20 24.78 -7.76 -25.22
C ALA A 20 23.75 -7.64 -24.09
N ASP A 21 24.17 -7.81 -22.84
CA ASP A 21 23.27 -7.68 -21.68
C ASP A 21 22.78 -6.22 -21.50
N ILE A 22 23.66 -5.24 -21.72
CA ILE A 22 23.34 -3.80 -21.70
C ILE A 22 22.40 -3.44 -22.86
N LEU A 23 22.72 -3.84 -24.09
CA LEU A 23 21.90 -3.58 -25.27
C LEU A 23 20.50 -4.19 -25.11
N PHE A 24 20.40 -5.42 -24.61
CA PHE A 24 19.11 -6.05 -24.33
C PHE A 24 18.32 -5.26 -23.28
N THR A 25 18.99 -4.86 -22.19
CA THR A 25 18.35 -4.06 -21.12
C THR A 25 17.87 -2.70 -21.63
N LEU A 26 18.69 -2.00 -22.42
CA LEU A 26 18.33 -0.72 -23.02
C LEU A 26 17.20 -0.88 -24.06
N ALA A 27 17.22 -1.95 -24.85
CA ALA A 27 16.16 -2.24 -25.82
C ALA A 27 14.82 -2.54 -25.11
N SER A 28 14.83 -3.35 -24.05
CA SER A 28 13.61 -3.61 -23.27
C SER A 28 13.10 -2.36 -22.54
N ALA A 29 14.01 -1.56 -21.98
CA ALA A 29 13.66 -0.31 -21.33
C ALA A 29 13.08 0.70 -22.35
N GLY A 30 13.69 0.80 -23.54
CA GLY A 30 13.22 1.63 -24.64
C GLY A 30 11.85 1.21 -25.15
N LEU A 31 11.58 -0.10 -25.24
CA LEU A 31 10.26 -0.62 -25.58
C LEU A 31 9.20 -0.16 -24.57
N ILE A 32 9.46 -0.34 -23.27
CA ILE A 32 8.55 0.11 -22.21
C ILE A 32 8.38 1.64 -22.23
N ALA A 33 9.46 2.39 -22.38
CA ALA A 33 9.41 3.86 -22.49
C ALA A 33 8.62 4.33 -23.71
N SER A 34 8.67 3.58 -24.83
CA SER A 34 7.87 3.87 -26.02
C SER A 34 6.37 3.71 -25.76
N LEU A 35 5.97 2.67 -25.01
CA LEU A 35 4.58 2.47 -24.60
C LEU A 35 4.09 3.60 -23.69
N LEU A 36 4.96 4.15 -22.84
CA LEU A 36 4.64 5.26 -21.93
C LEU A 36 4.69 6.64 -22.62
N GLY A 37 5.17 6.74 -23.86
CA GLY A 37 5.30 8.01 -24.57
C GLY A 37 6.55 8.81 -24.17
N VAL A 38 7.68 8.51 -24.82
CA VAL A 38 9.01 9.13 -24.55
C VAL A 38 8.98 10.66 -24.58
N ALA A 39 8.23 11.27 -25.50
CA ALA A 39 8.11 12.73 -25.56
C ALA A 39 7.50 13.32 -24.27
N PHE A 40 6.48 12.67 -23.73
CA PHE A 40 5.79 13.11 -22.51
C PHE A 40 6.57 12.77 -21.24
N LEU A 41 7.33 11.68 -21.22
CA LEU A 41 8.27 11.37 -20.14
C LEU A 41 9.31 12.48 -19.95
N ASN A 42 9.70 13.16 -21.04
CA ASN A 42 10.66 14.26 -21.00
C ASN A 42 10.01 15.66 -20.90
N SER A 43 8.68 15.77 -20.87
CA SER A 43 8.02 17.07 -20.73
C SER A 43 8.09 17.58 -19.29
N ALA A 44 8.14 18.92 -19.14
CA ALA A 44 8.18 19.58 -17.84
C ALA A 44 6.81 19.61 -17.12
N ASN A 45 5.75 19.11 -17.75
CA ASN A 45 4.40 19.10 -17.18
C ASN A 45 4.33 18.18 -15.96
N TRP A 46 3.57 18.58 -14.95
CA TRP A 46 3.42 17.84 -13.69
C TRP A 46 2.68 16.51 -13.93
N PRO A 47 3.29 15.34 -13.67
CA PRO A 47 2.61 14.07 -13.92
C PRO A 47 1.34 13.91 -13.07
N THR A 48 0.34 13.21 -13.62
CA THR A 48 -0.94 12.98 -12.96
C THR A 48 -1.37 11.51 -13.07
N GLY A 49 -2.63 11.20 -12.79
CA GLY A 49 -3.23 9.87 -12.85
C GLY A 49 -3.14 9.10 -11.54
N GLY A 50 -4.24 8.44 -11.15
CA GLY A 50 -4.34 7.66 -9.92
C GLY A 50 -3.76 8.40 -8.70
N ASP A 51 -2.97 7.67 -7.92
CA ASP A 51 -2.24 8.18 -6.76
C ASP A 51 -0.98 8.97 -7.15
N ALA A 52 -0.51 8.86 -8.40
CA ALA A 52 0.69 9.57 -8.86
C ALA A 52 0.53 11.10 -8.75
N ALA A 53 -0.68 11.61 -8.97
CA ALA A 53 -1.01 13.03 -8.80
C ALA A 53 -0.79 13.51 -7.35
N SER A 54 -1.17 12.70 -6.36
CA SER A 54 -0.99 13.02 -4.94
C SER A 54 0.46 12.86 -4.48
N HIS A 55 1.17 11.87 -5.03
CA HIS A 55 2.58 11.61 -4.74
C HIS A 55 3.51 12.79 -5.06
N LEU A 56 3.10 13.71 -5.94
CA LEU A 56 3.85 14.90 -6.30
C LEU A 56 4.28 15.72 -5.08
N LEU A 57 3.37 15.94 -4.13
CA LEU A 57 3.66 16.72 -2.92
C LEU A 57 4.81 16.09 -2.14
N TYR A 58 4.75 14.77 -1.95
CA TYR A 58 5.76 14.03 -1.20
C TYR A 58 7.11 14.05 -1.92
N ALA A 59 7.12 13.80 -3.23
CA ALA A 59 8.34 13.87 -4.02
C ALA A 59 8.96 15.27 -4.00
N LYS A 60 8.14 16.33 -4.08
CA LYS A 60 8.59 17.72 -4.01
C LYS A 60 9.23 18.05 -2.67
N LEU A 61 8.54 17.80 -1.57
CA LEU A 61 9.08 18.08 -0.23
C LEU A 61 10.42 17.36 -0.02
N TYR A 62 10.52 16.13 -0.51
CA TYR A 62 11.75 15.36 -0.38
C TYR A 62 12.90 15.88 -1.25
N ALA A 63 12.60 16.29 -2.49
CA ALA A 63 13.56 16.85 -3.43
C ALA A 63 14.05 18.26 -3.07
N ASP A 64 13.16 19.12 -2.56
CA ASP A 64 13.44 20.55 -2.35
C ASP A 64 14.30 20.82 -1.11
N GLY A 65 14.24 19.97 -0.07
CA GLY A 65 15.07 20.21 1.11
C GLY A 65 15.19 19.09 2.14
N LEU A 66 14.24 18.15 2.22
CA LEU A 66 14.24 17.17 3.31
C LEU A 66 15.33 16.09 3.18
N LEU A 67 15.61 15.60 1.96
CA LEU A 67 16.58 14.53 1.79
C LEU A 67 18.01 14.96 2.18
N LEU A 68 18.43 16.15 1.77
CA LEU A 68 19.80 16.65 2.00
C LEU A 68 19.99 17.35 3.36
N SER A 69 18.90 17.64 4.08
CA SER A 69 18.98 18.17 5.46
C SER A 69 19.26 17.09 6.51
N GLY A 70 19.35 15.81 6.10
CA GLY A 70 19.48 14.66 7.01
C GLY A 70 18.15 14.26 7.67
N GLN A 71 17.06 15.00 7.42
CA GLN A 71 15.72 14.67 7.92
C GLN A 71 15.02 13.71 6.95
N ILE A 72 15.38 12.43 7.01
CA ILE A 72 14.82 11.37 6.14
C ILE A 72 13.34 11.10 6.46
N LEU A 73 12.96 11.20 7.74
CA LEU A 73 11.59 10.94 8.23
C LEU A 73 11.07 12.13 9.04
N PRO A 74 10.82 13.30 8.43
CA PRO A 74 10.36 14.50 9.10
C PRO A 74 8.85 14.44 9.41
N TRP A 75 8.36 15.44 10.14
CA TRP A 75 6.92 15.66 10.27
C TRP A 75 6.37 16.39 9.04
N MET A 76 5.15 16.10 8.63
CA MET A 76 4.49 16.74 7.48
C MET A 76 3.18 17.40 7.89
N PRO A 77 3.17 18.70 8.24
CA PRO A 77 1.96 19.42 8.62
C PRO A 77 1.02 19.76 7.46
N GLU A 78 1.47 19.64 6.20
CA GLU A 78 0.71 20.03 5.01
C GLU A 78 -0.59 19.26 4.78
N VAL A 79 -0.71 18.04 5.30
CA VAL A 79 -1.90 17.21 5.12
C VAL A 79 -2.23 16.46 6.41
N PHE A 80 -3.48 16.02 6.57
CA PHE A 80 -3.98 15.27 7.72
C PHE A 80 -3.77 15.91 9.09
N GLY A 81 -3.63 17.23 9.15
CA GLY A 81 -3.26 17.93 10.38
C GLY A 81 -1.88 17.52 10.92
N GLY A 82 -1.03 16.94 10.06
CA GLY A 82 0.25 16.35 10.44
C GLY A 82 0.31 14.84 10.23
N LEU A 83 1.36 14.35 9.55
CA LEU A 83 1.69 12.92 9.54
C LEU A 83 3.20 12.68 9.58
N PRO A 84 3.64 11.49 10.04
CA PRO A 84 5.06 11.12 10.01
C PRO A 84 5.48 10.74 8.58
N PHE A 85 6.15 11.67 7.89
CA PHE A 85 6.49 11.58 6.46
C PHE A 85 7.26 10.29 6.16
N LEU A 86 6.71 9.47 5.25
CA LEU A 86 7.25 8.18 4.80
C LEU A 86 7.70 7.23 5.92
N SER A 87 7.18 7.41 7.15
CA SER A 87 7.49 6.51 8.27
C SER A 87 6.74 5.18 8.17
N TYR A 88 5.62 5.18 7.45
CA TYR A 88 4.77 4.01 7.17
C TYR A 88 4.63 3.73 5.67
N TYR A 89 5.48 4.37 4.85
CA TYR A 89 5.54 4.16 3.41
C TYR A 89 7.00 4.04 2.95
N PHE A 90 7.24 3.67 1.69
CA PHE A 90 8.55 3.23 1.23
C PHE A 90 9.39 4.37 0.65
N PRO A 91 10.55 4.71 1.24
CA PRO A 91 11.31 5.90 0.84
C PRO A 91 12.20 5.69 -0.39
N LEU A 92 12.66 4.47 -0.72
CA LEU A 92 13.66 4.27 -1.78
C LEU A 92 13.29 4.91 -3.14
N PRO A 93 12.06 4.71 -3.67
CA PRO A 93 11.69 5.31 -4.95
C PRO A 93 11.70 6.85 -4.91
N PHE A 94 11.29 7.47 -3.80
CA PHE A 94 11.34 8.92 -3.65
C PHE A 94 12.77 9.43 -3.58
N ILE A 95 13.69 8.68 -2.96
CA ILE A 95 15.13 9.00 -2.99
C ILE A 95 15.64 9.00 -4.42
N VAL A 96 15.28 7.97 -5.21
CA VAL A 96 15.68 7.92 -6.63
C VAL A 96 15.13 9.11 -7.41
N ILE A 97 13.84 9.44 -7.24
CA ILE A 97 13.21 10.61 -7.88
C ILE A 97 13.89 11.92 -7.47
N ALA A 98 14.18 12.09 -6.17
CA ALA A 98 14.82 13.29 -5.63
C ALA A 98 16.27 13.45 -6.09
N LEU A 99 17.00 12.36 -6.31
CA LEU A 99 18.35 12.40 -6.87
C LEU A 99 18.32 12.71 -8.38
N LEU A 100 17.39 12.09 -9.12
CA LEU A 100 17.20 12.37 -10.55
C LEU A 100 16.76 13.81 -10.80
N SER A 101 15.95 14.41 -9.90
CA SER A 101 15.45 15.77 -10.07
C SER A 101 16.55 16.83 -10.07
N LYS A 102 17.71 16.54 -9.48
CA LYS A 102 18.89 17.41 -9.53
C LYS A 102 19.51 17.51 -10.93
N LEU A 103 19.20 16.57 -11.83
CA LEU A 103 19.71 16.55 -13.19
C LEU A 103 18.67 16.98 -14.23
N THR A 104 17.41 16.60 -14.04
CA THR A 104 16.37 16.72 -15.09
C THR A 104 15.19 17.63 -14.70
N GLY A 105 15.14 18.11 -13.45
CA GLY A 105 13.96 18.76 -12.88
C GLY A 105 12.95 17.75 -12.34
N LEU A 106 12.13 18.18 -11.37
CA LEU A 106 11.27 17.28 -10.59
C LEU A 106 10.22 16.55 -11.43
N ALA A 107 9.56 17.24 -12.37
CA ALA A 107 8.50 16.63 -13.18
C ALA A 107 9.02 15.46 -14.05
N VAL A 108 10.14 15.68 -14.75
CA VAL A 108 10.81 14.66 -15.58
C VAL A 108 11.36 13.54 -14.71
N ALA A 109 12.01 13.88 -13.59
CA ALA A 109 12.54 12.90 -12.65
C ALA A 109 11.46 12.02 -12.02
N PHE A 110 10.28 12.57 -11.72
CA PHE A 110 9.15 11.80 -11.21
C PHE A 110 8.68 10.79 -12.25
N LYS A 111 8.48 11.23 -13.51
CA LYS A 111 8.06 10.35 -14.61
C LYS A 111 9.06 9.22 -14.86
N TRP A 112 10.34 9.51 -15.00
CA TRP A 112 11.35 8.46 -15.22
C TRP A 112 11.57 7.60 -13.98
N GLY A 113 11.65 8.22 -12.80
CA GLY A 113 11.88 7.52 -11.54
C GLY A 113 10.76 6.54 -11.19
N SER A 114 9.48 6.92 -11.37
CA SER A 114 8.37 6.02 -11.09
C SER A 114 8.36 4.75 -11.95
N PHE A 115 8.93 4.78 -13.15
CA PHE A 115 8.92 3.64 -14.09
C PHE A 115 10.26 2.93 -14.24
N LEU A 116 11.32 3.44 -13.62
CA LEU A 116 12.68 2.90 -13.78
C LEU A 116 12.77 1.41 -13.44
N ALA A 117 12.12 0.98 -12.35
CA ALA A 117 12.14 -0.43 -11.95
C ALA A 117 11.44 -1.34 -12.98
N ALA A 118 10.27 -0.93 -13.49
CA ALA A 118 9.55 -1.64 -14.53
C ALA A 118 10.38 -1.73 -15.82
N MET A 119 10.98 -0.61 -16.25
CA MET A 119 11.82 -0.54 -17.45
C MET A 119 13.04 -1.47 -17.39
N LEU A 120 13.68 -1.57 -16.22
CA LEU A 120 14.89 -2.38 -16.05
C LEU A 120 14.61 -3.88 -15.85
N MET A 121 13.40 -4.26 -15.43
CA MET A 121 13.11 -5.61 -14.98
C MET A 121 13.33 -6.71 -16.03
N PRO A 122 12.88 -6.62 -17.30
CA PRO A 122 13.13 -7.67 -18.28
C PRO A 122 14.64 -7.87 -18.55
N GLY A 123 15.39 -6.77 -18.65
CA GLY A 123 16.84 -6.81 -18.81
C GLY A 123 17.57 -7.38 -17.59
N ALA A 124 17.10 -7.04 -16.39
CA ALA A 124 17.62 -7.58 -15.14
C ALA A 124 17.40 -9.10 -15.03
N VAL A 125 16.22 -9.59 -15.42
CA VAL A 125 15.92 -11.03 -15.51
C VAL A 125 16.83 -11.72 -16.51
N PHE A 126 16.98 -11.16 -17.72
CA PHE A 126 17.85 -11.70 -18.75
C PHE A 126 19.29 -11.85 -18.26
N ALA A 127 19.86 -10.75 -17.74
CA ALA A 127 21.24 -10.69 -17.30
C ALA A 127 21.50 -11.61 -16.09
N ALA A 128 20.64 -11.56 -15.06
CA ALA A 128 20.80 -12.37 -13.86
C ALA A 128 20.61 -13.87 -14.16
N SER A 129 19.64 -14.25 -15.01
CA SER A 129 19.44 -15.65 -15.41
C SER A 129 20.72 -16.26 -16.01
N ARG A 130 21.36 -15.54 -16.95
CA ARG A 130 22.62 -15.99 -17.58
C ARG A 130 23.81 -15.92 -16.62
N ARG A 131 24.01 -14.77 -15.96
CA ARG A 131 25.25 -14.45 -15.25
C ARG A 131 25.30 -15.01 -13.83
N TRP A 132 24.15 -15.13 -13.17
CA TRP A 132 24.08 -15.55 -11.77
C TRP A 132 23.65 -17.00 -11.62
N LEU A 133 22.73 -17.45 -12.47
CA LEU A 133 22.11 -18.79 -12.39
C LEU A 133 22.61 -19.76 -13.47
N GLY A 134 23.39 -19.27 -14.45
CA GLY A 134 24.00 -20.10 -15.49
C GLY A 134 23.02 -20.62 -16.54
N PHE A 135 21.84 -20.00 -16.69
CA PHE A 135 20.88 -20.39 -17.72
C PHE A 135 21.39 -20.10 -19.13
N ALA A 136 20.99 -20.93 -20.09
CA ALA A 136 21.29 -20.72 -21.51
C ALA A 136 20.66 -19.41 -22.05
N TRP A 137 21.17 -18.92 -23.18
CA TRP A 137 20.66 -17.69 -23.81
C TRP A 137 19.14 -17.76 -24.12
N PRO A 138 18.59 -18.86 -24.67
CA PRO A 138 17.14 -18.99 -24.86
C PRO A 138 16.36 -18.94 -23.54
N ALA A 139 16.85 -19.59 -22.47
CA ALA A 139 16.20 -19.57 -21.17
C ALA A 139 16.14 -18.16 -20.58
N ALA A 140 17.24 -17.41 -20.66
CA ALA A 140 17.27 -16.02 -20.22
C ALA A 140 16.34 -15.13 -21.05
N LEU A 141 16.30 -15.33 -22.38
CA LEU A 141 15.41 -14.60 -23.28
C LEU A 141 13.93 -14.86 -22.94
N PHE A 142 13.52 -16.13 -22.85
CA PHE A 142 12.13 -16.46 -22.52
C PHE A 142 11.75 -16.05 -21.09
N GLY A 143 12.68 -16.10 -20.13
CA GLY A 143 12.44 -15.54 -18.80
C GLY A 143 12.18 -14.03 -18.83
N ALA A 144 12.92 -13.28 -19.65
CA ALA A 144 12.72 -11.85 -19.84
C ALA A 144 11.41 -11.53 -20.59
N VAL A 145 11.04 -12.34 -21.60
CA VAL A 145 9.73 -12.24 -22.25
C VAL A 145 8.60 -12.54 -21.26
N GLY A 146 8.78 -13.50 -20.36
CA GLY A 146 7.83 -13.76 -19.27
C GLY A 146 7.66 -12.56 -18.33
N ALA A 147 8.76 -11.93 -17.92
CA ALA A 147 8.72 -10.70 -17.12
C ALA A 147 8.07 -9.53 -17.88
N LEU A 148 8.34 -9.38 -19.18
CA LEU A 148 7.68 -8.38 -20.02
C LEU A 148 6.18 -8.64 -20.13
N ALA A 149 5.76 -9.87 -20.41
CA ALA A 149 4.35 -10.25 -20.52
C ALA A 149 3.57 -10.03 -19.21
N PHE A 150 4.22 -10.19 -18.06
CA PHE A 150 3.70 -9.77 -16.76
C PHE A 150 3.60 -8.24 -16.67
N LEU A 151 4.66 -7.50 -16.96
CA LEU A 151 4.65 -6.04 -16.84
C LEU A 151 3.56 -5.38 -17.66
N VAL A 152 3.31 -5.87 -18.87
CA VAL A 152 2.41 -5.22 -19.82
C VAL A 152 0.97 -5.73 -19.78
N HIS A 153 0.62 -6.65 -18.87
CA HIS A 153 -0.76 -7.14 -18.81
C HIS A 153 -1.73 -6.05 -18.32
N GLU A 154 -2.88 -5.92 -18.96
CA GLU A 154 -3.84 -4.83 -18.71
C GLU A 154 -5.13 -5.26 -17.99
N GLN A 155 -5.17 -6.52 -17.56
CA GLN A 155 -6.34 -7.10 -16.89
C GLN A 155 -6.68 -6.37 -15.57
N ASN A 156 -5.66 -5.95 -14.83
CA ASN A 156 -5.81 -5.31 -13.52
C ASN A 156 -4.99 -4.03 -13.46
N SER A 157 -5.53 -3.01 -12.79
CA SER A 157 -4.93 -1.67 -12.72
C SER A 157 -4.37 -1.28 -11.35
N ILE A 158 -4.63 -2.07 -10.30
CA ILE A 158 -4.28 -1.75 -8.89
C ILE A 158 -3.88 -2.98 -8.06
N TRP A 159 -3.44 -4.08 -8.69
CA TRP A 159 -2.99 -5.28 -7.96
C TRP A 159 -1.52 -5.18 -7.53
N GLY A 160 -0.70 -4.54 -8.35
CA GLY A 160 0.72 -4.28 -8.10
C GLY A 160 1.62 -4.74 -9.25
N GLY A 161 2.70 -4.01 -9.48
CA GLY A 161 3.86 -4.48 -10.25
C GLY A 161 3.79 -4.36 -11.77
N ASN A 162 2.60 -4.43 -12.38
CA ASN A 162 2.44 -4.19 -13.82
C ASN A 162 2.44 -2.67 -14.16
N LEU A 163 2.43 -2.34 -15.45
CA LEU A 163 2.47 -0.95 -15.93
C LEU A 163 1.22 -0.17 -15.53
N LEU A 164 0.02 -0.76 -15.58
CA LEU A 164 -1.20 -0.07 -15.16
C LEU A 164 -1.18 0.27 -13.67
N SER A 165 -0.74 -0.63 -12.80
CA SER A 165 -0.49 -0.36 -11.38
C SER A 165 0.54 0.76 -11.18
N THR A 166 1.61 0.75 -11.95
CA THR A 166 2.65 1.80 -11.87
C THR A 166 2.08 3.15 -12.30
N LEU A 167 1.25 3.20 -13.36
CA LEU A 167 0.49 4.37 -13.81
C LEU A 167 -0.58 4.80 -12.80
N ALA A 168 -1.15 3.87 -12.03
CA ALA A 168 -2.05 4.18 -10.92
C ALA A 168 -1.30 4.76 -9.69
N GLY A 169 0.04 4.77 -9.69
CA GLY A 169 0.87 5.34 -8.63
C GLY A 169 1.56 4.31 -7.73
N GLU A 170 1.49 3.01 -8.04
CA GLU A 170 2.07 1.92 -7.23
C GLU A 170 3.55 1.66 -7.57
N PHE A 171 4.30 2.70 -7.92
CA PHE A 171 5.69 2.57 -8.37
C PHE A 171 6.61 1.97 -7.31
N ALA A 172 6.35 2.20 -6.02
CA ALA A 172 7.10 1.60 -4.93
C ALA A 172 7.04 0.06 -4.96
N TYR A 173 5.87 -0.50 -5.30
CA TYR A 173 5.70 -1.93 -5.50
C TYR A 173 6.59 -2.44 -6.63
N SER A 174 6.70 -1.70 -7.74
CA SER A 174 7.56 -2.05 -8.89
C SER A 174 9.04 -2.18 -8.51
N TYR A 175 9.55 -1.25 -7.69
CA TYR A 175 10.90 -1.36 -7.11
C TYR A 175 11.03 -2.56 -6.17
N GLY A 176 10.04 -2.78 -5.31
CA GLY A 176 9.99 -3.92 -4.39
C GLY A 176 10.11 -5.26 -5.12
N ILE A 177 9.33 -5.49 -6.17
CA ILE A 177 9.39 -6.75 -6.93
C ILE A 177 10.69 -6.90 -7.72
N LEU A 178 11.24 -5.83 -8.30
CA LEU A 178 12.53 -5.90 -8.99
C LEU A 178 13.64 -6.36 -8.04
N PHE A 179 13.74 -5.73 -6.87
CA PHE A 179 14.76 -6.09 -5.90
C PHE A 179 14.50 -7.43 -5.23
N ALA A 180 13.23 -7.79 -4.96
CA ALA A 180 12.89 -9.11 -4.45
C ALA A 180 13.29 -10.22 -5.43
N LEU A 181 12.92 -10.06 -6.71
CA LEU A 181 13.29 -10.98 -7.78
C LEU A 181 14.81 -11.17 -7.89
N LEU A 182 15.57 -10.07 -7.92
CA LEU A 182 17.03 -10.11 -7.96
C LEU A 182 17.62 -10.74 -6.70
N SER A 183 17.07 -10.44 -5.52
CA SER A 183 17.49 -11.06 -4.27
C SER A 183 17.23 -12.57 -4.26
N MET A 184 16.08 -13.03 -4.75
CA MET A 184 15.77 -14.46 -4.89
C MET A 184 16.79 -15.16 -5.82
N MET A 185 17.14 -14.54 -6.97
CA MET A 185 18.17 -15.08 -7.86
C MET A 185 19.55 -15.08 -7.18
N ALA A 186 19.88 -14.04 -6.42
CA ALA A 186 21.13 -13.95 -5.66
C ALA A 186 21.20 -14.99 -4.53
N TRP A 187 20.08 -15.29 -3.85
CA TRP A 187 19.97 -16.35 -2.85
C TRP A 187 20.15 -17.74 -3.47
N ALA A 188 19.44 -18.03 -4.56
CA ALA A 188 19.60 -19.28 -5.30
C ALA A 188 21.07 -19.50 -5.74
N ARG A 189 21.72 -18.44 -6.24
CA ARG A 189 23.15 -18.45 -6.54
C ARG A 189 23.98 -18.68 -5.28
N ALA A 190 23.74 -17.94 -4.20
CA ALA A 190 24.54 -18.03 -2.98
C ALA A 190 24.50 -19.41 -2.35
N VAL A 191 23.32 -20.05 -2.34
CA VAL A 191 23.14 -21.43 -1.87
C VAL A 191 23.81 -22.44 -2.81
N THR A 192 23.71 -22.25 -4.13
CA THR A 192 24.39 -23.12 -5.10
C THR A 192 25.91 -23.06 -4.95
N LEU A 193 26.47 -21.85 -4.82
CA LEU A 193 27.91 -21.63 -4.67
C LEU A 193 28.40 -21.78 -3.21
N GLN A 194 27.49 -21.95 -2.26
CA GLN A 194 27.73 -21.93 -0.82
C GLN A 194 28.45 -20.67 -0.31
N ARG A 195 28.31 -19.53 -1.00
CA ARG A 195 28.98 -18.24 -0.67
C ARG A 195 28.33 -17.09 -1.43
N GLY A 196 28.67 -15.85 -1.06
CA GLY A 196 28.20 -14.66 -1.81
C GLY A 196 26.80 -14.18 -1.42
N TRP A 197 26.34 -14.55 -0.22
CA TRP A 197 25.05 -14.15 0.34
C TRP A 197 24.91 -12.63 0.56
N LEU A 198 26.02 -11.88 0.64
CA LEU A 198 26.00 -10.44 0.87
C LEU A 198 25.20 -9.68 -0.21
N LEU A 199 25.34 -10.05 -1.48
CA LEU A 199 24.57 -9.42 -2.56
C LEU A 199 23.07 -9.64 -2.38
N ALA A 200 22.67 -10.85 -1.98
CA ALA A 200 21.28 -11.17 -1.71
C ALA A 200 20.73 -10.33 -0.53
N ALA A 201 21.50 -10.20 0.55
CA ALA A 201 21.15 -9.37 1.70
C ALA A 201 21.01 -7.87 1.35
N LEU A 202 21.90 -7.32 0.51
CA LEU A 202 21.81 -5.92 0.06
C LEU A 202 20.58 -5.68 -0.82
N LEU A 203 20.28 -6.62 -1.73
CA LEU A 203 19.08 -6.56 -2.58
C LEU A 203 17.79 -6.76 -1.77
N GLU A 204 17.84 -7.61 -0.74
CA GLU A 204 16.73 -7.79 0.20
C GLU A 204 16.45 -6.51 1.00
N ALA A 205 17.49 -5.84 1.50
CA ALA A 205 17.34 -4.52 2.12
C ALA A 205 16.74 -3.50 1.13
N ALA A 206 17.20 -3.47 -0.12
CA ALA A 206 16.62 -2.61 -1.15
C ALA A 206 15.15 -2.93 -1.44
N SER A 207 14.77 -4.22 -1.44
CA SER A 207 13.37 -4.65 -1.53
C SER A 207 12.56 -4.14 -0.35
N GLY A 208 13.05 -4.29 0.89
CA GLY A 208 12.34 -3.83 2.08
C GLY A 208 12.17 -2.31 2.15
N PHE A 209 13.17 -1.57 1.67
CA PHE A 209 13.11 -0.10 1.58
C PHE A 209 12.21 0.40 0.43
N SER A 210 11.71 -0.53 -0.40
CA SER A 210 10.83 -0.25 -1.55
C SER A 210 9.40 -0.76 -1.36
N HIS A 211 9.20 -1.96 -0.81
CA HIS A 211 7.87 -2.51 -0.57
C HIS A 211 7.85 -3.72 0.37
N GLY A 212 6.86 -3.77 1.29
CA GLY A 212 6.73 -4.82 2.30
C GLY A 212 6.28 -6.18 1.75
N PHE A 213 5.31 -6.22 0.84
CA PHE A 213 4.78 -7.51 0.31
C PHE A 213 5.82 -8.36 -0.42
N PRO A 214 6.61 -7.84 -1.38
CA PRO A 214 7.72 -8.58 -1.98
C PRO A 214 8.78 -9.01 -0.96
N LEU A 215 9.07 -8.18 0.06
CA LEU A 215 9.99 -8.53 1.14
C LEU A 215 9.49 -9.76 1.94
N LEU A 216 8.21 -9.81 2.29
CA LEU A 216 7.63 -10.95 3.01
C LEU A 216 7.77 -12.24 2.21
N ILE A 217 7.41 -12.23 0.92
CA ILE A 217 7.53 -13.43 0.07
C ILE A 217 9.00 -13.82 -0.10
N LEU A 218 9.91 -12.87 -0.33
CA LEU A 218 11.34 -13.12 -0.37
C LEU A 218 11.85 -13.77 0.91
N GLY A 219 11.57 -13.17 2.07
CA GLY A 219 12.06 -13.60 3.37
C GLY A 219 11.56 -14.98 3.78
N PHE A 220 10.28 -15.29 3.58
CA PHE A 220 9.73 -16.62 3.92
C PHE A 220 10.09 -17.69 2.89
N SER A 221 10.08 -17.35 1.59
CA SER A 221 10.38 -18.34 0.55
C SER A 221 11.84 -18.78 0.55
N SER A 222 12.79 -17.92 0.96
CA SER A 222 14.23 -18.22 0.95
C SER A 222 14.55 -19.52 1.73
N PHE A 223 13.78 -19.83 2.78
CA PHE A 223 13.92 -21.05 3.56
C PHE A 223 13.57 -22.33 2.79
N LEU A 224 12.84 -22.25 1.67
CA LEU A 224 12.63 -23.38 0.76
C LEU A 224 13.97 -23.88 0.17
N LEU A 225 15.00 -23.03 0.11
CA LEU A 225 16.34 -23.42 -0.35
C LEU A 225 17.04 -24.41 0.62
N LEU A 226 16.55 -24.56 1.85
CA LEU A 226 17.03 -25.58 2.79
C LEU A 226 16.58 -27.00 2.41
N LEU A 227 15.52 -27.13 1.61
CA LEU A 227 14.98 -28.44 1.20
C LEU A 227 15.90 -29.16 0.21
N ASP A 228 16.69 -28.41 -0.57
CA ASP A 228 17.60 -28.93 -1.60
C ASP A 228 19.07 -28.97 -1.10
N CYS A 229 19.35 -29.55 0.06
CA CYS A 229 20.72 -29.54 0.58
C CYS A 229 21.70 -30.51 -0.10
N GLY A 230 21.30 -31.44 -0.98
CA GLY A 230 22.22 -32.38 -1.65
C GLY A 230 23.08 -33.27 -0.70
N GLY A 231 23.71 -34.30 -1.24
CA GLY A 231 24.58 -35.22 -0.49
C GLY A 231 23.90 -36.08 0.59
N GLU A 232 24.68 -36.96 1.22
CA GLU A 232 24.25 -37.89 2.27
C GLU A 232 24.97 -37.65 3.62
N GLY A 233 24.33 -38.11 4.70
CA GLY A 233 24.91 -38.12 6.05
C GLY A 233 25.46 -36.76 6.52
N ALA A 234 26.73 -36.75 6.93
CA ALA A 234 27.40 -35.58 7.49
C ALA A 234 27.59 -34.42 6.49
N ALA A 235 27.79 -34.73 5.20
CA ALA A 235 28.01 -33.70 4.17
C ALA A 235 26.73 -32.86 3.94
N ARG A 236 25.57 -33.53 3.91
CA ARG A 236 24.26 -32.88 3.87
C ARG A 236 24.04 -31.96 5.07
N MET A 237 24.34 -32.46 6.27
CA MET A 237 24.19 -31.69 7.51
C MET A 237 25.11 -30.46 7.53
N ALA A 238 26.36 -30.59 7.08
CA ALA A 238 27.29 -29.47 6.97
C ALA A 238 26.78 -28.39 6.00
N ARG A 239 26.26 -28.81 4.84
CA ARG A 239 25.68 -27.90 3.84
C ARG A 239 24.38 -27.24 4.33
N PHE A 240 23.53 -27.98 5.03
CA PHE A 240 22.33 -27.44 5.68
C PHE A 240 22.70 -26.36 6.69
N LYS A 241 23.61 -26.65 7.62
CA LYS A 241 24.09 -25.69 8.64
C LYS A 241 24.67 -24.43 7.99
N ARG A 242 25.48 -24.58 6.94
CA ARG A 242 26.05 -23.45 6.20
C ARG A 242 24.99 -22.64 5.48
N THR A 243 24.03 -23.29 4.83
CA THR A 243 22.91 -22.61 4.16
C THR A 243 22.06 -21.85 5.16
N LEU A 244 21.69 -22.48 6.27
CA LEU A 244 20.95 -21.86 7.36
C LEU A 244 21.71 -20.64 7.92
N PHE A 245 23.01 -20.77 8.17
CA PHE A 245 23.83 -19.64 8.61
C PHE A 245 23.83 -18.49 7.60
N MET A 246 24.01 -18.77 6.30
CA MET A 246 24.00 -17.73 5.28
C MET A 246 22.65 -17.01 5.23
N LEU A 247 21.54 -17.76 5.24
CA LEU A 247 20.19 -17.20 5.27
C LEU A 247 19.98 -16.32 6.50
N MET A 248 20.22 -16.87 7.70
CA MET A 248 20.04 -16.13 8.95
C MET A 248 20.93 -14.89 9.02
N ALA A 249 22.21 -15.00 8.64
CA ALA A 249 23.14 -13.87 8.63
C ALA A 249 22.74 -12.80 7.60
N GLY A 250 22.27 -13.20 6.41
CA GLY A 250 21.82 -12.26 5.39
C GLY A 250 20.51 -11.57 5.75
N HIS A 251 19.51 -12.31 6.24
CA HIS A 251 18.26 -11.74 6.74
C HIS A 251 18.50 -10.80 7.93
N ALA A 252 19.37 -11.18 8.88
CA ALA A 252 19.75 -10.31 9.98
C ALA A 252 20.47 -9.04 9.51
N LEU A 253 21.36 -9.16 8.52
CA LEU A 253 22.03 -8.00 7.92
C LEU A 253 21.03 -7.08 7.22
N ALA A 254 20.12 -7.63 6.41
CA ALA A 254 19.08 -6.86 5.73
C ALA A 254 18.16 -6.14 6.72
N PHE A 255 17.72 -6.83 7.78
CA PHE A 255 16.93 -6.26 8.86
C PHE A 255 17.65 -5.13 9.60
N ALA A 256 18.96 -5.27 9.84
CA ALA A 256 19.78 -4.22 10.45
C ALA A 256 20.00 -3.02 9.51
N LEU A 257 20.22 -3.25 8.22
CA LEU A 257 20.31 -2.20 7.19
C LEU A 257 19.02 -1.38 7.09
N LEU A 258 17.87 -2.02 7.33
CA LEU A 258 16.57 -1.36 7.38
C LEU A 258 16.28 -0.69 8.73
N GLY A 259 17.12 -0.91 9.75
CA GLY A 259 16.85 -0.56 11.14
C GLY A 259 16.40 0.88 11.38
N GLY A 260 17.08 1.86 10.76
CA GLY A 260 16.77 3.28 10.94
C GLY A 260 15.37 3.71 10.48
N TRP A 261 14.71 2.91 9.64
CA TRP A 261 13.37 3.15 9.14
C TRP A 261 12.36 2.09 9.61
N LEU A 262 12.68 0.82 9.42
CA LEU A 262 11.77 -0.31 9.68
C LEU A 262 11.50 -0.50 11.17
N TRP A 263 12.48 -0.34 12.06
CA TRP A 263 12.25 -0.61 13.48
C TRP A 263 11.29 0.40 14.13
N PRO A 264 11.42 1.73 13.91
CA PRO A 264 10.39 2.69 14.28
C PRO A 264 9.01 2.37 13.71
N MET A 265 8.95 1.99 12.43
CA MET A 265 7.70 1.64 11.78
C MET A 265 7.03 0.46 12.50
N LEU A 266 7.79 -0.58 12.88
CA LEU A 266 7.28 -1.74 13.62
C LEU A 266 6.85 -1.38 15.04
N GLU A 267 7.61 -0.55 15.76
CA GLU A 267 7.25 -0.04 17.09
C GLU A 267 5.89 0.67 17.07
N MET A 268 5.66 1.50 16.04
CA MET A 268 4.52 2.40 15.97
C MET A 268 3.43 1.92 15.00
N HIS A 269 3.49 0.67 14.53
CA HIS A 269 2.54 0.12 13.56
C HIS A 269 1.09 0.16 14.07
N GLY A 270 0.88 0.08 15.39
CA GLY A 270 -0.45 0.18 16.01
C GLY A 270 -1.17 1.52 15.83
N LEU A 271 -0.50 2.54 15.28
CA LEU A 271 -1.10 3.83 14.91
C LEU A 271 -1.57 3.89 13.45
N THR A 272 -1.30 2.84 12.68
CA THR A 272 -1.79 2.72 11.30
C THR A 272 -3.15 2.05 11.27
N ILE A 273 -3.93 2.34 10.23
CA ILE A 273 -5.22 1.73 9.96
C ILE A 273 -4.98 0.52 9.06
N PRO A 274 -5.29 -0.71 9.50
CA PRO A 274 -5.10 -1.89 8.66
C PRO A 274 -5.97 -1.84 7.41
N ASN A 275 -5.36 -2.15 6.27
CA ASN A 275 -6.07 -2.38 5.02
C ASN A 275 -6.34 -3.87 4.84
N ASP A 276 -7.45 -4.34 5.39
CA ASP A 276 -7.92 -5.72 5.32
C ASP A 276 -9.07 -5.89 4.32
N ALA A 277 -8.99 -5.15 3.21
CA ALA A 277 -9.85 -5.36 2.05
C ALA A 277 -9.55 -6.73 1.44
N SER A 278 -10.60 -7.52 1.21
CA SER A 278 -10.53 -8.76 0.46
C SER A 278 -10.95 -8.49 -0.98
N PHE A 279 -10.18 -8.95 -1.96
CA PHE A 279 -10.51 -8.75 -3.36
C PHE A 279 -11.34 -9.92 -3.89
N PRO A 280 -12.63 -9.74 -4.21
CA PRO A 280 -13.45 -10.82 -4.75
C PRO A 280 -13.00 -11.17 -6.17
N LEU A 281 -12.85 -12.46 -6.46
CA LEU A 281 -12.64 -12.96 -7.81
C LEU A 281 -13.99 -13.23 -8.46
N SER A 282 -14.20 -12.72 -9.67
CA SER A 282 -15.42 -12.98 -10.44
C SER A 282 -15.30 -14.29 -11.22
N SER A 283 -14.10 -14.63 -11.69
CA SER A 283 -13.83 -15.86 -12.43
C SER A 283 -12.39 -16.33 -12.30
N TRP A 284 -12.10 -17.58 -12.68
CA TRP A 284 -10.72 -18.07 -12.77
C TRP A 284 -9.89 -17.31 -13.81
N GLN A 285 -10.53 -16.68 -14.80
CA GLN A 285 -9.84 -15.91 -15.83
C GLN A 285 -9.17 -14.67 -15.23
N ASP A 286 -9.68 -14.15 -14.11
CA ASP A 286 -9.08 -13.04 -13.33
C ASP A 286 -7.65 -13.37 -12.87
N LEU A 287 -7.32 -14.66 -12.77
CA LEU A 287 -6.03 -15.17 -12.30
C LEU A 287 -5.04 -15.49 -13.44
N LEU A 288 -5.44 -15.42 -14.71
CA LEU A 288 -4.57 -15.75 -15.83
C LEU A 288 -4.70 -14.77 -17.01
N PRO A 289 -3.98 -13.63 -16.95
CA PRO A 289 -3.95 -12.64 -18.03
C PRO A 289 -3.59 -13.24 -19.39
N ALA A 290 -4.29 -12.79 -20.44
CA ALA A 290 -4.11 -13.26 -21.82
C ALA A 290 -2.67 -13.10 -22.33
N THR A 291 -1.97 -12.05 -21.91
CA THR A 291 -0.56 -11.83 -22.26
C THR A 291 0.37 -12.94 -21.75
N LEU A 292 -0.01 -13.64 -20.67
CA LEU A 292 0.77 -14.73 -20.08
C LEU A 292 0.49 -16.10 -20.72
N TRP A 293 -0.54 -16.25 -21.56
CA TRP A 293 -0.91 -17.54 -22.13
C TRP A 293 0.20 -18.20 -22.96
N PRO A 294 0.91 -17.48 -23.86
CA PRO A 294 2.02 -18.08 -24.61
C PRO A 294 3.18 -18.50 -23.71
N VAL A 295 3.42 -17.76 -22.63
CA VAL A 295 4.48 -18.05 -21.65
C VAL A 295 4.13 -19.33 -20.88
N LEU A 296 2.89 -19.46 -20.44
CA LEU A 296 2.38 -20.68 -19.80
C LEU A 296 2.42 -21.88 -20.74
N GLY A 297 1.95 -21.73 -21.98
CA GLY A 297 2.03 -22.76 -23.02
C GLY A 297 3.47 -23.22 -23.27
N GLY A 298 4.39 -22.27 -23.35
CA GLY A 298 5.83 -22.52 -23.42
C GLY A 298 6.36 -23.30 -22.21
N GLY A 299 5.98 -22.91 -21.00
CA GLY A 299 6.33 -23.63 -19.78
C GLY A 299 5.83 -25.07 -19.77
N MET A 300 4.58 -25.31 -20.17
CA MET A 300 4.01 -26.65 -20.30
C MET A 300 4.78 -27.51 -21.31
N LEU A 301 5.11 -26.95 -22.47
CA LEU A 301 5.96 -27.63 -23.45
C LEU A 301 7.34 -27.96 -22.84
N GLY A 302 7.95 -27.02 -22.14
CA GLY A 302 9.21 -27.23 -21.43
C GLY A 302 9.14 -28.34 -20.38
N ALA A 303 8.00 -28.47 -19.68
CA ALA A 303 7.74 -29.55 -18.72
C ALA A 303 7.61 -30.90 -19.42
N VAL A 304 6.88 -30.98 -20.54
CA VAL A 304 6.80 -32.19 -21.38
C VAL A 304 8.18 -32.60 -21.87
N LEU A 305 9.02 -31.63 -22.29
CA LEU A 305 10.39 -31.90 -22.72
C LEU A 305 11.27 -32.48 -21.59
N LEU A 306 11.00 -32.15 -20.31
CA LEU A 306 11.68 -32.75 -19.17
C LEU A 306 11.36 -34.25 -18.97
N ALA A 307 10.32 -34.80 -19.59
CA ALA A 307 10.09 -36.25 -19.54
C ALA A 307 11.27 -37.03 -20.17
N PHE A 308 11.91 -36.45 -21.19
CA PHE A 308 13.01 -37.08 -21.91
C PHE A 308 14.32 -37.06 -21.10
N PRO A 309 14.96 -38.23 -20.84
CA PRO A 309 16.20 -38.30 -20.06
C PRO A 309 17.35 -37.48 -20.64
N ALA A 310 17.41 -37.33 -21.97
CA ALA A 310 18.44 -36.52 -22.64
C ALA A 310 18.34 -35.04 -22.25
N VAL A 311 17.12 -34.50 -22.17
CA VAL A 311 16.86 -33.12 -21.74
C VAL A 311 17.19 -32.96 -20.26
N ARG A 312 16.74 -33.89 -19.40
CA ARG A 312 17.04 -33.85 -17.95
C ARG A 312 18.53 -33.81 -17.62
N ARG A 313 19.37 -34.48 -18.42
CA ARG A 313 20.83 -34.47 -18.26
C ARG A 313 21.48 -33.13 -18.62
N GLY A 314 20.83 -32.32 -19.45
CA GLY A 314 21.30 -30.98 -19.83
C GLY A 314 20.95 -29.88 -18.82
N TRP A 315 20.29 -30.21 -17.70
CA TRP A 315 19.99 -29.28 -16.63
C TRP A 315 20.99 -29.40 -15.48
N GLU A 316 21.59 -28.28 -15.12
CA GLU A 316 22.51 -28.20 -13.98
C GLU A 316 21.74 -28.20 -12.64
N SER A 317 22.41 -28.61 -11.56
CA SER A 317 21.78 -28.61 -10.22
C SER A 317 21.40 -27.21 -9.74
N GLY A 318 22.22 -26.19 -10.04
CA GLY A 318 21.91 -24.78 -9.73
C GLY A 318 20.66 -24.25 -10.45
N GLN A 319 20.52 -24.57 -11.75
CA GLN A 319 19.36 -24.19 -12.56
C GLN A 319 18.07 -24.84 -12.03
N ARG A 320 18.11 -26.15 -11.72
CA ARG A 320 16.96 -26.87 -11.14
C ARG A 320 16.55 -26.30 -9.79
N ARG A 321 17.53 -26.00 -8.93
CA ARG A 321 17.29 -25.35 -7.63
C ARG A 321 16.60 -24.00 -7.79
N ALA A 322 17.09 -23.15 -8.69
CA ALA A 322 16.49 -21.84 -8.95
C ALA A 322 15.05 -21.97 -9.47
N LEU A 323 14.80 -22.91 -10.39
CA LEU A 323 13.47 -23.22 -10.89
C LEU A 323 12.52 -23.64 -9.76
N CYS A 324 12.90 -24.66 -8.97
CA CYS A 324 12.09 -25.13 -7.85
C CYS A 324 11.84 -24.04 -6.80
N TYR A 325 12.84 -23.20 -6.54
CA TYR A 325 12.70 -22.07 -5.62
C TYR A 325 11.67 -21.06 -6.13
N PHE A 326 11.73 -20.65 -7.39
CA PHE A 326 10.79 -19.69 -7.97
C PHE A 326 9.36 -20.23 -8.01
N ILE A 327 9.17 -21.51 -8.39
CA ILE A 327 7.84 -22.13 -8.36
C ILE A 327 7.33 -22.22 -6.91
N GLY A 328 8.18 -22.62 -5.95
CA GLY A 328 7.81 -22.68 -4.53
C GLY A 328 7.48 -21.30 -3.94
N ALA A 329 8.22 -20.27 -4.32
CA ALA A 329 7.94 -18.89 -3.93
C ALA A 329 6.62 -18.37 -4.53
N ALA A 330 6.31 -18.72 -5.78
CA ALA A 330 5.01 -18.45 -6.39
C ALA A 330 3.87 -19.18 -5.65
N GLY A 331 4.09 -20.45 -5.27
CA GLY A 331 3.14 -21.22 -4.45
C GLY A 331 2.89 -20.58 -3.09
N LEU A 332 3.94 -20.12 -2.41
CA LEU A 332 3.82 -19.40 -1.15
C LEU A 332 3.06 -18.07 -1.32
N ALA A 333 3.32 -17.33 -2.40
CA ALA A 333 2.58 -16.10 -2.71
C ALA A 333 1.08 -16.37 -2.96
N ALA A 334 0.74 -17.48 -3.62
CA ALA A 334 -0.65 -17.89 -3.81
C ALA A 334 -1.35 -18.24 -2.48
N VAL A 335 -0.65 -18.93 -1.56
CA VAL A 335 -1.19 -19.18 -0.20
C VAL A 335 -1.35 -17.89 0.59
N ALA A 336 -0.38 -16.97 0.48
CA ALA A 336 -0.44 -15.67 1.14
C ALA A 336 -1.61 -14.81 0.62
N PHE A 337 -1.92 -14.88 -0.68
CA PHE A 337 -3.13 -14.29 -1.25
C PHE A 337 -4.39 -14.84 -0.57
N ILE A 338 -4.52 -16.17 -0.44
CA ILE A 338 -5.70 -16.78 0.22
C ILE A 338 -5.80 -16.41 1.71
N ALA A 339 -4.68 -16.13 2.37
CA ALA A 339 -4.61 -15.84 3.80
C ALA A 339 -4.55 -14.34 4.16
N GLY A 340 -4.46 -13.44 3.17
CA GLY A 340 -4.11 -12.03 3.41
C GLY A 340 -5.08 -11.28 4.31
N ASP A 341 -6.39 -11.48 4.10
CA ASP A 341 -7.46 -10.88 4.89
C ASP A 341 -7.32 -11.19 6.40
N ARG A 342 -6.95 -12.43 6.73
CA ARG A 342 -6.73 -12.92 8.10
C ARG A 342 -5.48 -12.34 8.73
N LEU A 343 -4.49 -12.02 7.90
CA LEU A 343 -3.24 -11.39 8.31
C LEU A 343 -3.40 -9.87 8.46
N GLY A 344 -4.57 -9.30 8.14
CA GLY A 344 -4.85 -7.88 8.25
C GLY A 344 -4.17 -7.04 7.17
N VAL A 345 -3.88 -7.64 6.01
CA VAL A 345 -3.21 -7.00 4.88
C VAL A 345 -4.00 -7.23 3.60
N ALA A 346 -3.84 -6.34 2.62
CA ALA A 346 -4.51 -6.46 1.32
C ALA A 346 -4.03 -7.73 0.59
N ASP A 347 -4.90 -8.72 0.50
CA ASP A 347 -4.63 -10.05 -0.06
C ASP A 347 -4.04 -9.98 -1.47
N ILE A 348 -4.63 -9.16 -2.32
CA ILE A 348 -4.35 -9.09 -3.74
C ILE A 348 -2.91 -8.70 -4.06
N ARG A 349 -2.24 -8.03 -3.11
CA ARG A 349 -0.84 -7.61 -3.23
C ARG A 349 0.15 -8.76 -3.23
N PHE A 350 -0.25 -9.98 -2.88
CA PHE A 350 0.61 -11.16 -3.02
C PHE A 350 0.55 -11.79 -4.42
N PHE A 351 -0.57 -11.63 -5.14
CA PHE A 351 -0.81 -12.36 -6.38
C PHE A 351 0.10 -11.95 -7.57
N PRO A 352 0.50 -10.68 -7.74
CA PRO A 352 1.44 -10.30 -8.80
C PRO A 352 2.77 -11.09 -8.79
N LEU A 353 3.22 -11.52 -7.61
CA LEU A 353 4.42 -12.36 -7.49
C LEU A 353 4.20 -13.77 -8.03
N VAL A 354 2.97 -14.30 -7.98
CA VAL A 354 2.61 -15.57 -8.63
C VAL A 354 2.83 -15.46 -10.13
N TRP A 355 2.34 -14.39 -10.75
CA TRP A 355 2.52 -14.14 -12.18
C TRP A 355 3.97 -13.93 -12.56
N LEU A 356 4.68 -13.02 -11.89
CA LEU A 356 6.06 -12.69 -12.23
C LEU A 356 6.98 -13.92 -12.08
N LEU A 357 6.95 -14.57 -10.91
CA LEU A 357 7.82 -15.71 -10.62
C LEU A 357 7.44 -16.92 -11.47
N GLY A 358 6.14 -17.16 -11.67
CA GLY A 358 5.62 -18.22 -12.53
C GLY A 358 6.00 -18.02 -14.01
N ALA A 359 5.87 -16.79 -14.53
CA ALA A 359 6.23 -16.46 -15.91
C ALA A 359 7.74 -16.61 -16.16
N VAL A 360 8.58 -16.13 -15.23
CA VAL A 360 10.04 -16.32 -15.31
C VAL A 360 10.41 -17.80 -15.26
N ALA A 361 9.79 -18.58 -14.36
CA ALA A 361 10.01 -20.02 -14.25
C ALA A 361 9.58 -20.78 -15.52
N CYS A 362 8.43 -20.45 -16.10
CA CYS A 362 7.96 -21.02 -17.37
C CYS A 362 8.92 -20.70 -18.53
N GLY A 363 9.43 -19.47 -18.59
CA GLY A 363 10.42 -19.06 -19.59
C GLY A 363 11.74 -19.83 -19.46
N TRP A 364 12.25 -20.00 -18.23
CA TRP A 364 13.43 -20.84 -17.97
C TRP A 364 13.19 -22.29 -18.38
N LEU A 365 12.02 -22.83 -18.04
CA LEU A 365 11.65 -24.21 -18.33
C LEU A 365 11.61 -24.49 -19.83
N LEU A 366 10.98 -23.62 -20.62
CA LEU A 366 10.99 -23.72 -22.08
C LEU A 366 12.42 -23.62 -22.64
N GLY A 367 13.10 -22.51 -22.35
CA GLY A 367 14.36 -22.19 -23.01
C GLY A 367 15.51 -23.11 -22.64
N GLN A 368 15.57 -23.57 -21.38
CA GLN A 368 16.63 -24.47 -20.94
C GLN A 368 16.36 -25.90 -21.44
N SER A 369 15.10 -26.33 -21.49
CA SER A 369 14.75 -27.61 -22.11
C SER A 369 15.07 -27.61 -23.60
N LEU A 370 14.76 -26.55 -24.35
CA LEU A 370 15.14 -26.42 -25.77
C LEU A 370 16.67 -26.41 -25.96
N ALA A 371 17.40 -25.72 -25.09
CA ALA A 371 18.86 -25.68 -25.14
C ALA A 371 19.49 -27.06 -24.88
N ALA A 372 18.85 -27.89 -24.05
CA ALA A 372 19.32 -29.23 -23.69
C ALA A 372 19.04 -30.30 -24.76
N ILE A 373 18.13 -30.07 -25.71
CA ILE A 373 17.84 -31.02 -26.80
C ILE A 373 19.08 -31.18 -27.68
N GLY A 374 19.76 -32.34 -27.63
CA GLY A 374 20.96 -32.60 -28.43
C GLY A 374 22.26 -32.04 -27.82
N ALA A 375 22.31 -31.85 -26.50
CA ALA A 375 23.52 -31.43 -25.78
C ALA A 375 24.54 -32.58 -25.52
N GLY A 376 24.26 -33.80 -26.00
CA GLY A 376 25.11 -34.98 -25.82
C GLY A 376 26.34 -35.07 -26.75
N GLY A 377 26.54 -34.10 -27.65
CA GLY A 377 27.68 -34.01 -28.58
C GLY A 377 27.97 -32.56 -28.98
N ALA A 378 29.09 -32.29 -29.66
CA ALA A 378 29.41 -30.94 -30.14
C ALA A 378 28.30 -30.45 -31.10
N PRO A 379 27.58 -29.36 -30.77
CA PRO A 379 26.50 -28.90 -31.63
C PRO A 379 27.08 -28.48 -32.97
N THR A 380 26.53 -29.03 -34.06
CA THR A 380 26.85 -28.50 -35.39
C THR A 380 26.37 -27.06 -35.47
N LEU A 381 27.08 -26.22 -36.23
CA LEU A 381 26.68 -24.82 -36.46
C LEU A 381 25.21 -24.72 -36.91
N ARG A 382 24.75 -25.68 -37.72
CA ARG A 382 23.36 -25.79 -38.19
C ARG A 382 22.36 -26.00 -37.04
N LEU A 383 22.66 -26.87 -36.09
CA LEU A 383 21.77 -27.14 -34.94
C LEU A 383 21.73 -25.94 -33.98
N ALA A 384 22.87 -25.29 -33.74
CA ALA A 384 22.93 -24.07 -32.94
C ALA A 384 22.13 -22.92 -33.59
N ALA A 385 22.29 -22.72 -34.91
CA ALA A 385 21.53 -21.74 -35.67
C ALA A 385 20.02 -22.05 -35.67
N ALA A 386 19.63 -23.31 -35.88
CA ALA A 386 18.22 -23.73 -35.84
C ALA A 386 17.57 -23.46 -34.48
N ARG A 387 18.26 -23.75 -33.37
CA ARG A 387 17.77 -23.45 -32.01
C ARG A 387 17.62 -21.94 -31.78
N ALA A 388 18.58 -21.15 -32.24
CA ALA A 388 18.52 -19.69 -32.13
C ALA A 388 17.37 -19.09 -32.95
N LEU A 389 17.18 -19.57 -34.19
CA LEU A 389 16.06 -19.16 -35.05
C LEU A 389 14.71 -19.58 -34.46
N LEU A 390 14.60 -20.80 -33.93
CA LEU A 390 13.37 -21.26 -33.28
C LEU A 390 13.06 -20.43 -32.03
N ALA A 391 14.06 -20.16 -31.20
CA ALA A 391 13.88 -19.30 -30.02
C ALA A 391 13.49 -17.88 -30.42
N GLY A 392 14.13 -17.31 -31.45
CA GLY A 392 13.78 -16.01 -31.99
C GLY A 392 12.36 -15.96 -32.55
N ALA A 393 11.97 -16.96 -33.37
CA ALA A 393 10.62 -17.06 -33.92
C ALA A 393 9.56 -17.23 -32.83
N ALA A 394 9.81 -18.05 -31.81
CA ALA A 394 8.92 -18.20 -30.67
C ALA A 394 8.79 -16.89 -29.88
N CYS A 395 9.89 -16.17 -29.64
CA CYS A 395 9.83 -14.86 -29.00
C CYS A 395 9.06 -13.83 -29.82
N LEU A 396 9.27 -13.78 -31.14
CA LEU A 396 8.49 -12.92 -32.03
C LEU A 396 7.00 -13.30 -32.01
N GLY A 397 6.67 -14.58 -32.00
CA GLY A 397 5.29 -15.06 -31.86
C GLY A 397 4.67 -14.65 -30.52
N MET A 398 5.41 -14.74 -29.41
CA MET A 398 4.95 -14.27 -28.10
C MET A 398 4.73 -12.74 -28.09
N LEU A 399 5.64 -11.96 -28.69
CA LEU A 399 5.49 -10.51 -28.79
C LEU A 399 4.32 -10.11 -29.70
N ALA A 400 4.13 -10.84 -30.82
CA ALA A 400 3.00 -10.65 -31.72
C ALA A 400 1.66 -10.98 -31.04
N TRP A 401 1.65 -11.95 -30.12
CA TRP A 401 0.48 -12.22 -29.27
C TRP A 401 0.23 -11.10 -28.26
N VAL A 402 1.28 -10.60 -27.60
CA VAL A 402 1.15 -9.55 -26.59
C VAL A 402 0.64 -8.23 -27.19
N GLY A 403 1.10 -7.85 -28.38
CA GLY A 403 0.80 -6.56 -29.01
C GLY A 403 -0.69 -6.17 -29.03
N PRO A 404 -1.60 -7.01 -29.58
CA PRO A 404 -3.04 -6.71 -29.61
C PRO A 404 -3.72 -6.56 -28.24
N HIS A 405 -3.10 -7.05 -27.16
CA HIS A 405 -3.61 -6.95 -25.79
C HIS A 405 -3.13 -5.67 -25.07
N LEU A 406 -2.39 -4.79 -25.74
CA LEU A 406 -1.93 -3.51 -25.21
C LEU A 406 -2.81 -2.37 -25.76
N GLN A 407 -3.71 -1.85 -24.93
CA GLN A 407 -4.64 -0.80 -25.30
C GLN A 407 -4.61 0.35 -24.29
N LYS A 408 -4.71 0.05 -23.00
CA LYS A 408 -4.83 1.03 -21.91
C LYS A 408 -3.50 1.68 -21.54
N ALA A 409 -2.39 0.94 -21.54
CA ALA A 409 -1.12 1.45 -21.04
C ALA A 409 -0.62 2.67 -21.85
N PRO A 410 -0.70 2.70 -23.19
CA PRO A 410 -0.39 3.90 -23.97
C PRO A 410 -1.31 5.08 -23.66
N ASP A 411 -2.63 4.86 -23.57
CA ASP A 411 -3.61 5.91 -23.30
C ASP A 411 -3.42 6.52 -21.90
N TRP A 412 -3.19 5.66 -20.91
CA TRP A 412 -2.89 6.09 -19.54
C TRP A 412 -1.52 6.76 -19.45
N GLY A 413 -0.52 6.27 -20.18
CA GLY A 413 0.78 6.93 -20.31
C GLY A 413 0.63 8.36 -20.84
N LEU A 414 -0.12 8.54 -21.94
CA LEU A 414 -0.44 9.85 -22.49
C LEU A 414 -1.21 10.72 -21.48
N TRP A 415 -2.25 10.18 -20.85
CA TRP A 415 -3.05 10.91 -19.87
C TRP A 415 -2.22 11.41 -18.69
N ASN A 416 -1.39 10.53 -18.10
CA ASN A 416 -0.59 10.81 -16.92
C ASN A 416 0.57 11.76 -17.23
N HIS A 417 1.29 11.54 -18.33
CA HIS A 417 2.52 12.25 -18.64
C HIS A 417 2.32 13.55 -19.43
N SER A 418 1.17 13.73 -20.10
CA SER A 418 0.72 15.06 -20.55
C SER A 418 0.52 16.02 -19.38
N GLY A 419 0.22 15.47 -18.21
CA GLY A 419 0.28 16.16 -16.93
C GLY A 419 -0.90 17.09 -16.63
N LEU A 420 -0.86 17.72 -15.46
CA LEU A 420 -1.87 18.68 -14.98
C LEU A 420 -2.00 19.86 -15.95
N ASP A 421 -0.88 20.33 -16.47
CA ASP A 421 -0.77 21.48 -17.38
C ASP A 421 -1.48 21.26 -18.72
N ALA A 422 -1.80 20.02 -19.08
CA ALA A 422 -2.60 19.73 -20.28
C ALA A 422 -4.11 19.70 -20.02
N LYS A 423 -4.55 19.77 -18.75
CA LYS A 423 -5.96 19.59 -18.38
C LYS A 423 -6.70 20.94 -18.35
N PRO A 424 -7.78 21.13 -19.12
CA PRO A 424 -8.50 22.41 -19.14
C PRO A 424 -9.01 22.85 -17.76
N GLN A 425 -9.57 21.92 -16.99
CA GLN A 425 -10.10 22.26 -15.66
C GLN A 425 -9.00 22.58 -14.63
N TRP A 426 -7.78 22.08 -14.84
CA TRP A 426 -6.63 22.49 -14.00
C TRP A 426 -6.35 23.98 -14.16
N HIS A 427 -6.45 24.52 -15.38
CA HIS A 427 -6.30 25.96 -15.62
C HIS A 427 -7.40 26.77 -14.92
N ASN A 428 -8.65 26.29 -14.95
CA ASN A 428 -9.75 26.93 -14.22
C ASN A 428 -9.48 26.96 -12.72
N LEU A 429 -9.08 25.83 -12.12
CA LEU A 429 -8.69 25.75 -10.72
C LEU A 429 -7.49 26.64 -10.38
N SER A 430 -6.49 26.72 -11.26
CA SER A 430 -5.27 27.50 -11.02
C SER A 430 -5.54 29.00 -10.84
N ARG A 431 -6.64 29.53 -11.42
CA ARG A 431 -7.08 30.91 -11.21
C ARG A 431 -7.49 31.20 -9.76
N LEU A 432 -7.81 30.16 -8.98
CA LEU A 432 -8.15 30.27 -7.56
C LEU A 432 -6.94 30.14 -6.63
N ILE A 433 -5.77 29.74 -7.13
CA ILE A 433 -4.55 29.58 -6.29
C ILE A 433 -4.26 30.84 -5.47
N PRO A 434 -4.29 32.07 -6.01
CA PRO A 434 -4.05 33.28 -5.21
C PRO A 434 -5.01 33.43 -4.02
N ALA A 435 -6.27 33.04 -4.16
CA ALA A 435 -7.28 33.09 -3.10
C ALA A 435 -7.15 31.94 -2.08
N MET A 436 -6.53 30.82 -2.49
CA MET A 436 -6.26 29.67 -1.62
C MET A 436 -4.91 29.75 -0.90
N SER A 437 -3.94 30.50 -1.43
CA SER A 437 -2.58 30.56 -0.89
C SER A 437 -2.51 31.06 0.56
N GLY A 438 -1.51 30.58 1.29
CA GLY A 438 -1.25 30.97 2.68
C GLY A 438 0.21 30.67 3.06
N ASN A 439 0.41 30.15 4.26
CA ASN A 439 1.67 29.61 4.75
C ASN A 439 1.42 28.28 5.49
N LEU A 440 2.48 27.60 5.91
CA LEU A 440 2.44 26.28 6.56
C LEU A 440 1.53 26.19 7.81
N TRP A 441 1.24 27.32 8.46
CA TRP A 441 0.47 27.39 9.70
C TRP A 441 -0.84 28.16 9.55
N SER A 442 -1.20 28.52 8.32
CA SER A 442 -2.50 29.11 8.04
C SER A 442 -3.63 28.08 8.31
N PRO A 443 -4.85 28.54 8.62
CA PRO A 443 -6.01 27.67 8.69
C PRO A 443 -6.13 26.79 7.45
N ARG A 444 -6.47 25.52 7.68
CA ARG A 444 -6.46 24.48 6.66
C ARG A 444 -7.57 24.68 5.65
N LEU A 445 -7.35 24.17 4.45
CA LEU A 445 -8.38 24.07 3.41
C LEU A 445 -8.91 22.63 3.34
N ALA A 446 -10.22 22.46 3.24
CA ALA A 446 -10.84 21.19 2.87
C ALA A 446 -11.35 21.26 1.42
N PHE A 447 -11.51 20.13 0.76
CA PHE A 447 -12.06 20.13 -0.59
C PHE A 447 -13.08 19.02 -0.80
N GLU A 448 -14.06 19.31 -1.65
CA GLU A 448 -15.03 18.32 -2.07
C GLU A 448 -14.36 17.17 -2.82
N HIS A 449 -14.72 15.94 -2.45
CA HIS A 449 -14.51 14.81 -3.32
C HIS A 449 -15.63 14.77 -4.38
N ASP A 450 -15.22 14.74 -5.64
CA ASP A 450 -16.11 14.53 -6.77
C ASP A 450 -15.39 13.64 -7.80
N PRO A 451 -16.00 12.53 -8.26
CA PRO A 451 -15.42 11.71 -9.34
C PRO A 451 -15.05 12.50 -10.61
N VAL A 452 -15.75 13.61 -10.88
CA VAL A 452 -15.47 14.48 -12.04
C VAL A 452 -14.12 15.19 -11.89
N ASN A 453 -13.53 15.28 -10.68
CA ASN A 453 -12.15 15.74 -10.50
C ASN A 453 -11.13 14.87 -11.26
N ASN A 454 -11.51 13.72 -11.82
CA ASN A 454 -10.65 13.04 -12.78
C ASN A 454 -10.24 13.97 -13.95
N ASP A 455 -11.07 14.94 -14.36
CA ASP A 455 -10.76 15.84 -15.48
C ASP A 455 -9.71 16.93 -15.19
N ILE A 456 -9.28 17.09 -13.92
CA ILE A 456 -8.07 17.83 -13.55
C ILE A 456 -6.82 16.94 -13.52
N GLY A 457 -6.96 15.66 -13.90
CA GLY A 457 -5.88 14.70 -14.08
C GLY A 457 -6.03 13.43 -13.24
N SER A 458 -6.65 13.54 -12.06
CA SER A 458 -6.98 12.46 -11.14
C SER A 458 -7.97 12.98 -10.11
N THR A 459 -8.89 12.12 -9.64
CA THR A 459 -9.78 12.43 -8.51
C THR A 459 -9.02 12.85 -7.25
N ARG A 460 -7.74 12.47 -7.15
CA ARG A 460 -6.87 12.73 -6.01
C ARG A 460 -5.94 13.94 -6.18
N SER A 461 -5.99 14.63 -7.31
CA SER A 461 -5.05 15.72 -7.64
C SER A 461 -5.03 16.84 -6.59
N LEU A 462 -6.15 17.08 -5.91
CA LEU A 462 -6.29 18.12 -4.90
C LEU A 462 -5.49 17.83 -3.62
N GLU A 463 -5.15 16.57 -3.34
CA GLU A 463 -4.30 16.18 -2.20
C GLU A 463 -2.89 16.78 -2.29
N ALA A 464 -2.44 17.12 -3.51
CA ALA A 464 -1.15 17.78 -3.75
C ALA A 464 -1.22 19.31 -3.76
N LEU A 465 -2.38 19.92 -3.50
CA LEU A 465 -2.54 21.39 -3.49
C LEU A 465 -1.47 22.15 -2.68
N PRO A 466 -1.02 21.69 -1.49
CA PRO A 466 -0.01 22.43 -0.71
C PRO A 466 1.26 22.78 -1.49
N MET A 467 1.63 22.00 -2.51
CA MET A 467 2.76 22.28 -3.41
C MET A 467 2.60 23.59 -4.19
N PHE A 468 1.36 24.04 -4.42
CA PHE A 468 1.00 25.23 -5.17
C PHE A 468 0.53 26.39 -4.27
N LEU A 469 0.15 26.11 -3.02
CA LEU A 469 -0.46 27.07 -2.09
C LEU A 469 0.54 27.67 -1.09
N ASN A 470 1.82 27.74 -1.45
CA ASN A 470 2.91 28.15 -0.54
C ASN A 470 2.87 27.37 0.78
N HIS A 471 2.77 26.04 0.68
CA HIS A 471 2.67 25.11 1.79
C HIS A 471 1.43 25.25 2.68
N ARG A 472 0.42 26.06 2.32
CA ARG A 472 -0.84 26.09 3.08
C ARG A 472 -1.39 24.67 3.21
N PRO A 473 -1.65 24.18 4.45
CA PRO A 473 -2.14 22.84 4.63
C PRO A 473 -3.55 22.63 4.08
N VAL A 474 -3.79 21.42 3.61
CA VAL A 474 -5.13 20.89 3.36
C VAL A 474 -5.46 19.81 4.40
N LEU A 475 -6.72 19.40 4.50
CA LEU A 475 -7.08 18.30 5.40
C LEU A 475 -6.70 16.94 4.79
N GLU A 476 -7.03 16.72 3.53
CA GLU A 476 -6.90 15.44 2.85
C GLU A 476 -5.48 15.19 2.32
N GLY A 477 -5.10 13.93 2.15
CA GLY A 477 -3.78 13.55 1.64
C GLY A 477 -3.74 12.10 1.16
N LEU A 478 -2.57 11.65 0.70
CA LEU A 478 -2.44 10.33 0.09
C LEU A 478 -2.47 9.19 1.10
N TYR A 479 -1.61 9.27 2.12
CA TYR A 479 -1.33 8.18 3.07
C TYR A 479 -2.33 8.13 4.22
N MET A 480 -3.62 8.06 3.90
CA MET A 480 -4.74 8.03 4.85
C MET A 480 -4.64 6.90 5.89
N GLU A 481 -4.15 5.73 5.51
CA GLU A 481 -3.97 4.58 6.41
C GLU A 481 -2.86 4.80 7.43
N SER A 482 -2.00 5.78 7.19
CA SER A 482 -0.89 6.17 8.05
C SER A 482 -1.16 7.45 8.87
N ALA A 483 -2.38 7.99 8.74
CA ALA A 483 -2.78 9.26 9.33
C ALA A 483 -3.79 9.03 10.45
N VAL A 484 -3.44 9.40 11.68
CA VAL A 484 -4.32 9.21 12.85
C VAL A 484 -5.61 10.03 12.77
N LEU A 485 -5.56 11.20 12.13
CA LEU A 485 -6.75 12.04 11.87
C LEU A 485 -7.49 11.66 10.59
N GLY A 486 -7.01 10.69 9.82
CA GLY A 486 -7.63 10.23 8.57
C GLY A 486 -9.13 9.98 8.71
N PRO A 487 -9.60 9.17 9.67
CA PRO A 487 -11.03 8.90 9.85
C PRO A 487 -11.87 10.17 10.04
N ALA A 488 -11.44 11.08 10.93
CA ALA A 488 -12.16 12.33 11.17
C ALA A 488 -12.18 13.23 9.93
N ILE A 489 -11.09 13.26 9.16
CA ILE A 489 -10.99 14.09 7.96
C ILE A 489 -11.88 13.58 6.84
N TYR A 490 -11.96 12.26 6.60
CA TYR A 490 -12.90 11.71 5.62
C TYR A 490 -14.36 11.84 6.05
N GLN A 491 -14.64 11.86 7.36
CA GLN A 491 -15.95 12.25 7.87
C GLN A 491 -16.30 13.69 7.44
N VAL A 492 -15.41 14.67 7.67
CA VAL A 492 -15.66 16.07 7.25
C VAL A 492 -15.75 16.21 5.74
N GLN A 493 -14.89 15.51 4.98
CA GLN A 493 -15.00 15.47 3.52
C GLN A 493 -16.40 15.00 3.10
N SER A 494 -16.96 14.01 3.79
CA SER A 494 -18.30 13.51 3.48
C SER A 494 -19.41 14.52 3.77
N GLU A 495 -19.23 15.36 4.78
CA GLU A 495 -20.19 16.38 5.19
C GLU A 495 -20.21 17.58 4.24
N ILE A 496 -19.18 17.77 3.41
CA ILE A 496 -19.11 18.84 2.38
C ILE A 496 -19.29 18.34 0.94
N SER A 497 -19.28 17.03 0.70
CA SER A 497 -19.29 16.46 -0.65
C SER A 497 -20.64 15.84 -1.00
N ALA A 498 -21.15 16.12 -2.20
CA ALA A 498 -22.35 15.45 -2.70
C ALA A 498 -22.08 13.96 -3.05
N ARG A 499 -20.86 13.68 -3.52
CA ARG A 499 -20.39 12.33 -3.89
C ARG A 499 -19.10 12.00 -3.13
N PRO A 500 -19.19 11.76 -1.81
CA PRO A 500 -18.00 11.62 -0.97
C PRO A 500 -17.19 10.37 -1.29
N SER A 501 -15.90 10.40 -0.98
CA SER A 501 -15.10 9.18 -0.90
C SER A 501 -15.12 8.63 0.53
N SER A 502 -15.07 7.30 0.66
CA SER A 502 -14.94 6.64 1.97
C SER A 502 -13.87 5.54 1.87
N PRO A 503 -12.59 5.91 1.66
CA PRO A 503 -11.54 4.93 1.34
C PRO A 503 -11.13 4.07 2.55
N LEU A 504 -11.42 4.52 3.77
CA LEU A 504 -11.13 3.77 4.99
C LEU A 504 -12.29 2.84 5.33
N VAL A 505 -12.24 1.58 4.84
CA VAL A 505 -13.33 0.59 5.01
C VAL A 505 -13.74 0.37 6.48
N ARG A 506 -12.79 0.51 7.42
CA ARG A 506 -13.03 0.38 8.87
C ARG A 506 -13.76 1.57 9.49
N PHE A 507 -13.80 2.71 8.80
CA PHE A 507 -14.34 3.99 9.24
C PHE A 507 -15.24 4.58 8.14
N PRO A 508 -16.41 3.97 7.87
CA PRO A 508 -17.29 4.43 6.81
C PRO A 508 -17.75 5.86 7.12
N SER A 509 -17.60 6.75 6.12
CA SER A 509 -17.93 8.17 6.26
C SER A 509 -19.44 8.41 6.13
N GLY A 510 -19.89 9.61 6.52
CA GLY A 510 -21.28 10.02 6.51
C GLY A 510 -21.78 10.50 5.14
N SER A 511 -22.66 11.49 5.18
CA SER A 511 -23.28 12.12 4.02
C SER A 511 -23.20 13.64 4.14
N LEU A 512 -23.50 14.34 3.04
CA LEU A 512 -23.56 15.81 2.98
C LEU A 512 -24.36 16.39 4.16
N ASP A 513 -23.72 17.23 4.97
CA ASP A 513 -24.24 17.83 6.20
C ASP A 513 -23.51 19.15 6.53
N PRO A 514 -23.89 20.26 5.87
CA PRO A 514 -23.25 21.57 6.05
C PRO A 514 -23.18 22.07 7.49
N ASP A 515 -24.20 21.76 8.31
CA ASP A 515 -24.29 22.20 9.70
C ASP A 515 -23.23 21.53 10.57
N PHE A 516 -23.02 20.23 10.38
CA PHE A 516 -21.98 19.53 11.13
C PHE A 516 -20.59 19.82 10.58
N ALA A 517 -20.45 19.94 9.26
CA ALA A 517 -19.22 20.36 8.61
C ALA A 517 -18.69 21.67 9.21
N ALA A 518 -19.54 22.67 9.43
CA ALA A 518 -19.14 23.94 10.04
C ALA A 518 -18.49 23.77 11.42
N LYS A 519 -19.07 22.91 12.28
CA LYS A 519 -18.53 22.60 13.61
C LYS A 519 -17.19 21.87 13.50
N HIS A 520 -17.12 20.84 12.67
CA HIS A 520 -15.91 20.04 12.50
C HIS A 520 -14.76 20.79 11.84
N LEU A 521 -15.04 21.62 10.83
CA LEU A 521 -14.03 22.47 10.19
C LEU A 521 -13.40 23.42 11.21
N ASN A 522 -14.22 24.11 12.02
CA ASN A 522 -13.70 24.94 13.10
C ASN A 522 -12.88 24.11 14.11
N PHE A 523 -13.36 22.92 14.49
CA PHE A 523 -12.64 22.05 15.42
C PHE A 523 -11.29 21.57 14.85
N LEU A 524 -11.21 21.26 13.55
CA LEU A 524 -10.00 20.84 12.83
C LEU A 524 -9.11 22.00 12.38
N HIS A 525 -9.40 23.25 12.78
CA HIS A 525 -8.68 24.46 12.34
C HIS A 525 -8.66 24.62 10.81
N ALA A 526 -9.78 24.31 10.15
CA ALA A 526 -10.03 24.53 8.73
C ALA A 526 -11.08 25.64 8.55
N ASP A 527 -10.77 26.68 7.77
CA ASP A 527 -11.67 27.83 7.58
C ASP A 527 -12.25 27.91 6.17
N THR A 528 -11.67 27.18 5.22
CA THR A 528 -11.94 27.32 3.78
C THR A 528 -12.29 25.97 3.18
N ILE A 529 -13.31 25.95 2.32
CA ILE A 529 -13.69 24.78 1.52
C ILE A 529 -13.66 25.11 0.02
N LEU A 530 -13.14 24.18 -0.78
CA LEU A 530 -13.17 24.21 -2.24
C LEU A 530 -14.23 23.24 -2.75
N LEU A 531 -15.25 23.76 -3.42
CA LEU A 531 -16.37 22.98 -3.94
C LEU A 531 -16.43 23.03 -5.47
N ARG A 532 -17.03 21.99 -6.05
CA ARG A 532 -17.20 21.84 -7.49
C ARG A 532 -18.64 21.53 -7.88
N SER A 533 -19.31 20.59 -7.19
CA SER A 533 -20.64 20.14 -7.59
C SER A 533 -21.71 21.20 -7.26
N ASN A 534 -22.71 21.34 -8.12
CA ASN A 534 -23.83 22.25 -7.87
C ASN A 534 -24.62 21.84 -6.63
N GLU A 535 -24.70 20.54 -6.36
CA GLU A 535 -25.42 19.97 -5.21
C GLU A 535 -24.75 20.38 -3.89
N ALA A 536 -23.43 20.18 -3.76
CA ALA A 536 -22.69 20.60 -2.58
C ALA A 536 -22.70 22.12 -2.41
N ARG A 537 -22.52 22.88 -3.50
CA ARG A 537 -22.58 24.35 -3.49
C ARG A 537 -23.93 24.85 -2.99
N THR A 538 -25.03 24.30 -3.51
CA THR A 538 -26.40 24.69 -3.11
C THR A 538 -26.63 24.37 -1.63
N ALA A 539 -26.21 23.20 -1.16
CA ALA A 539 -26.36 22.82 0.25
C ALA A 539 -25.57 23.77 1.18
N ILE A 540 -24.32 24.09 0.81
CA ILE A 540 -23.46 24.99 1.58
C ILE A 540 -24.00 26.42 1.57
N GLU A 541 -24.48 26.93 0.44
CA GLU A 541 -25.10 28.25 0.34
C GLU A 541 -26.40 28.33 1.16
N ASN A 542 -27.26 27.31 1.07
CA ASN A 542 -28.53 27.25 1.81
C ASN A 542 -28.35 27.15 3.33
N SER A 543 -27.23 26.60 3.82
CA SER A 543 -26.92 26.57 5.25
C SER A 543 -26.76 27.97 5.86
N GLY A 544 -26.37 28.96 5.06
CA GLY A 544 -26.05 30.31 5.54
C GLY A 544 -24.80 30.41 6.42
N LEU A 545 -24.07 29.31 6.67
CA LEU A 545 -22.89 29.27 7.57
C LEU A 545 -21.58 29.68 6.88
N PHE A 546 -21.57 29.72 5.56
CA PHE A 546 -20.40 30.01 4.75
C PHE A 546 -20.61 31.25 3.87
N VAL A 547 -19.50 31.90 3.47
CA VAL A 547 -19.47 33.02 2.52
C VAL A 547 -18.62 32.63 1.32
N LYS A 548 -19.15 32.83 0.11
CA LYS A 548 -18.38 32.64 -1.13
C LYS A 548 -17.32 33.72 -1.25
N THR A 549 -16.06 33.33 -1.42
CA THR A 549 -14.92 34.26 -1.45
C THR A 549 -14.31 34.41 -2.84
N ALA A 550 -14.36 33.36 -3.67
CA ALA A 550 -13.89 33.39 -5.05
C ALA A 550 -14.56 32.30 -5.88
N GLU A 551 -14.56 32.45 -7.20
CA GLU A 551 -15.16 31.49 -8.13
C GLU A 551 -14.42 31.47 -9.47
N ALA A 552 -14.19 30.27 -9.99
CA ALA A 552 -13.70 30.02 -11.33
C ALA A 552 -14.32 28.70 -11.81
N ASN A 553 -15.44 28.80 -12.53
CA ASN A 553 -16.25 27.64 -12.92
C ASN A 553 -15.41 26.49 -13.47
N PRO A 554 -15.65 25.25 -13.00
CA PRO A 554 -16.75 24.81 -12.10
C PRO A 554 -16.46 24.98 -10.60
N PHE A 555 -15.32 25.54 -10.20
CA PHE A 555 -14.88 25.61 -8.80
C PHE A 555 -15.31 26.89 -8.10
N ALA A 556 -15.66 26.77 -6.81
CA ALA A 556 -15.94 27.92 -5.94
C ALA A 556 -15.32 27.72 -4.55
N LEU A 557 -14.80 28.80 -3.97
CA LEU A 557 -14.27 28.86 -2.63
C LEU A 557 -15.28 29.47 -1.68
N TYR A 558 -15.41 28.84 -0.51
CA TYR A 558 -16.24 29.31 0.57
C TYR A 558 -15.43 29.37 1.86
N ARG A 559 -15.66 30.41 2.67
CA ARG A 559 -15.05 30.58 3.99
C ARG A 559 -16.11 30.50 5.07
N LEU A 560 -15.79 29.85 6.18
CA LEU A 560 -16.65 29.74 7.35
C LEU A 560 -16.86 31.12 8.00
N LYS A 561 -18.12 31.50 8.29
CA LYS A 561 -18.44 32.82 8.88
C LYS A 561 -18.01 32.95 10.34
N ALA A 562 -18.24 31.92 11.15
CA ALA A 562 -17.99 31.91 12.59
C ALA A 562 -16.73 31.10 12.95
N PHE A 563 -15.59 31.46 12.36
CA PHE A 563 -14.32 30.78 12.61
C PHE A 563 -13.55 31.44 13.76
N ASP A 564 -13.40 30.74 14.88
CA ASP A 564 -12.71 31.20 16.09
C ASP A 564 -11.56 30.28 16.54
N SER A 565 -11.27 29.25 15.76
CA SER A 565 -10.23 28.26 16.05
C SER A 565 -8.81 28.85 16.02
N ARG A 566 -7.98 28.37 16.95
CA ARG A 566 -6.52 28.58 16.98
C ARG A 566 -5.76 27.25 16.93
N MET A 567 -4.49 27.29 16.56
CA MET A 567 -3.66 26.08 16.48
C MET A 567 -3.46 25.42 17.85
N ALA A 568 -3.32 26.23 18.90
CA ALA A 568 -3.29 25.81 20.29
C ALA A 568 -4.40 26.54 21.07
N GLN A 569 -5.17 25.80 21.88
CA GLN A 569 -6.30 26.37 22.63
C GLN A 569 -6.47 25.69 23.99
N VAL A 570 -6.80 26.48 25.02
CA VAL A 570 -7.17 25.96 26.34
C VAL A 570 -8.50 25.23 26.26
N VAL A 571 -8.57 24.02 26.82
CA VAL A 571 -9.79 23.20 26.79
C VAL A 571 -10.71 23.58 27.94
N THR A 572 -11.91 24.06 27.58
CA THR A 572 -13.00 24.39 28.52
C THR A 572 -14.13 23.37 28.52
N GLN A 573 -14.23 22.53 27.48
CA GLN A 573 -15.21 21.45 27.41
C GLN A 573 -14.90 20.36 28.46
N PRO A 574 -15.91 19.74 29.10
CA PRO A 574 -15.70 18.60 29.99
C PRO A 574 -14.83 17.51 29.35
N LEU A 575 -13.88 16.98 30.10
CA LEU A 575 -13.03 15.88 29.66
C LEU A 575 -13.63 14.55 30.08
N GLN A 576 -13.53 13.54 29.21
CA GLN A 576 -13.88 12.16 29.55
C GLN A 576 -12.68 11.24 29.33
N LEU A 577 -12.21 10.59 30.39
CA LEU A 577 -11.14 9.59 30.29
C LEU A 577 -11.66 8.32 29.60
N ARG A 578 -10.92 7.86 28.60
CA ARG A 578 -11.23 6.66 27.80
C ARG A 578 -9.99 5.74 27.74
N PRO A 579 -10.20 4.41 27.63
CA PRO A 579 -9.09 3.47 27.54
C PRO A 579 -8.34 3.60 26.20
N MET A 580 -7.05 3.31 26.20
CA MET A 580 -6.24 3.27 24.96
C MET A 580 -6.60 2.11 24.02
N ALA A 581 -7.27 1.07 24.51
CA ALA A 581 -7.75 -0.02 23.67
C ALA A 581 -8.84 0.52 22.72
N ASP A 582 -8.72 0.21 21.42
CA ASP A 582 -9.65 0.62 20.38
C ASP A 582 -9.94 2.14 20.33
N TRP A 583 -8.97 2.95 20.77
CA TRP A 583 -9.13 4.40 20.92
C TRP A 583 -9.52 5.10 19.62
N MET A 584 -9.02 4.65 18.45
CA MET A 584 -9.36 5.25 17.15
C MET A 584 -10.83 5.03 16.79
N GLN A 585 -11.37 3.85 17.10
CA GLN A 585 -12.78 3.53 16.88
C GLN A 585 -13.69 4.34 17.80
N ASP A 586 -13.32 4.46 19.07
CA ASP A 586 -14.03 5.29 20.04
C ASP A 586 -13.98 6.77 19.66
N ALA A 587 -12.80 7.27 19.27
CA ALA A 587 -12.58 8.66 18.85
C ALA A 587 -13.39 9.00 17.60
N PHE A 588 -13.41 8.11 16.61
CA PHE A 588 -14.22 8.29 15.41
C PHE A 588 -15.72 8.24 15.72
N ALA A 589 -16.17 7.33 16.59
CA ALA A 589 -17.56 7.26 17.03
C ALA A 589 -17.99 8.52 17.80
N TRP A 590 -17.13 9.07 18.64
CA TRP A 590 -17.34 10.36 19.29
C TRP A 590 -17.45 11.48 18.26
N PHE A 591 -16.47 11.59 17.37
CA PHE A 591 -16.36 12.70 16.41
C PHE A 591 -17.62 12.82 15.54
N ARG A 592 -18.11 11.72 14.98
CA ARG A 592 -19.28 11.74 14.08
C ARG A 592 -20.65 11.74 14.78
N THR A 593 -20.70 11.77 16.10
CA THR A 593 -21.97 11.74 16.85
C THR A 593 -22.22 13.09 17.51
N ARG A 594 -23.20 13.86 17.01
CA ARG A 594 -23.51 15.23 17.48
C ARG A 594 -23.64 15.34 18.99
N SER A 595 -24.42 14.47 19.61
CA SER A 595 -24.67 14.47 21.06
C SER A 595 -23.40 14.21 21.89
N ARG A 596 -22.46 13.41 21.38
CA ARG A 596 -21.19 13.12 22.07
C ARG A 596 -20.17 14.24 21.82
N PHE A 597 -20.08 14.72 20.58
CA PHE A 597 -19.18 15.79 20.16
C PHE A 597 -19.42 17.07 20.96
N ASP A 598 -20.69 17.44 21.17
CA ASP A 598 -21.04 18.64 21.94
C ASP A 598 -20.86 18.45 23.46
N ALA A 599 -20.95 17.22 23.98
CA ALA A 599 -20.98 16.95 25.42
C ALA A 599 -19.61 16.94 26.11
N TYR A 600 -18.59 16.35 25.49
CA TYR A 600 -17.27 16.17 26.11
C TYR A 600 -16.15 16.01 25.09
N LEU A 601 -14.90 16.19 25.53
CA LEU A 601 -13.69 15.84 24.78
C LEU A 601 -13.09 14.54 25.36
N PRO A 602 -12.99 13.44 24.58
CA PRO A 602 -12.35 12.22 25.07
C PRO A 602 -10.83 12.40 25.15
N VAL A 603 -10.25 11.92 26.24
CA VAL A 603 -8.81 11.85 26.45
C VAL A 603 -8.44 10.39 26.73
N TYR A 604 -7.46 9.87 25.99
CA TYR A 604 -7.08 8.46 26.04
C TYR A 604 -5.84 8.26 26.91
N GLY A 605 -5.89 7.29 27.82
CA GLY A 605 -4.78 7.02 28.73
C GLY A 605 -5.16 6.15 29.92
N LYS A 606 -4.20 5.94 30.83
CA LYS A 606 -4.44 5.35 32.16
C LYS A 606 -4.15 6.45 33.19
N ASP A 607 -5.08 6.69 34.10
CA ASP A 607 -4.93 7.57 35.27
C ASP A 607 -4.64 9.04 34.96
N LEU A 608 -5.69 9.79 34.56
CA LEU A 608 -5.62 11.24 34.39
C LEU A 608 -6.51 11.95 35.41
N THR A 609 -5.90 12.70 36.33
CA THR A 609 -6.55 13.68 37.20
C THR A 609 -6.69 15.05 36.51
N ILE A 610 -6.83 15.06 35.18
CA ILE A 610 -6.91 16.28 34.38
C ILE A 610 -8.35 16.77 34.38
N GLN A 611 -8.56 18.03 34.74
CA GLN A 611 -9.85 18.70 34.62
C GLN A 611 -9.79 19.79 33.55
N ALA A 612 -10.93 20.03 32.90
CA ALA A 612 -11.07 21.15 31.99
C ALA A 612 -10.85 22.49 32.71
N HIS A 613 -10.36 23.48 31.96
CA HIS A 613 -10.19 24.82 32.48
C HIS A 613 -11.54 25.43 32.87
N GLN A 614 -11.59 26.07 34.03
CA GLN A 614 -12.78 26.73 34.53
C GLN A 614 -12.77 28.21 34.11
N GLY A 615 -13.87 28.67 33.52
CA GLY A 615 -14.02 30.06 33.08
C GLY A 615 -13.56 30.31 31.63
N ALA A 616 -13.29 31.57 31.31
CA ALA A 616 -12.92 31.97 29.95
C ALA A 616 -11.50 31.49 29.60
N ALA A 617 -11.37 30.79 28.47
CA ALA A 617 -10.09 30.32 27.96
C ALA A 617 -9.16 31.51 27.62
N PRO A 618 -7.99 31.65 28.28
CA PRO A 618 -7.02 32.65 27.87
C PRO A 618 -6.42 32.31 26.51
N VAL A 619 -6.05 33.35 25.77
CA VAL A 619 -5.43 33.21 24.45
C VAL A 619 -4.03 32.62 24.61
N VAL A 620 -3.76 31.54 23.88
CA VAL A 620 -2.42 30.97 23.74
C VAL A 620 -1.65 31.78 22.69
N LYS A 621 -0.43 32.19 23.02
CA LYS A 621 0.44 32.92 22.10
C LYS A 621 1.38 31.94 21.39
N GLU A 622 1.34 31.96 20.07
CA GLU A 622 2.25 31.18 19.23
C GLU A 622 3.58 31.93 19.13
N VAL A 623 4.70 31.29 19.49
CA VAL A 623 6.04 31.90 19.51
C VAL A 623 6.83 31.50 18.27
N SER A 624 6.95 30.20 18.04
CA SER A 624 7.61 29.64 16.85
C SER A 624 6.90 28.37 16.42
N LEU A 625 6.59 28.26 15.14
CA LEU A 625 6.00 27.08 14.55
C LEU A 625 6.92 26.61 13.43
N GLU A 626 7.66 25.54 13.69
CA GLU A 626 8.55 24.87 12.76
C GLU A 626 8.09 23.42 12.54
N ARG A 627 8.63 22.78 11.50
CA ARG A 627 8.24 21.41 11.14
C ARG A 627 8.55 20.42 12.27
N ASN A 628 9.67 20.60 12.94
CA ASN A 628 10.20 19.72 13.97
C ASN A 628 10.09 20.31 15.38
N GLU A 629 9.55 21.51 15.53
CA GLU A 629 9.45 22.19 16.82
C GLU A 629 8.24 23.14 16.83
N LEU A 630 7.46 23.10 17.91
CA LEU A 630 6.42 24.09 18.17
C LEU A 630 6.61 24.70 19.56
N VAL A 631 6.57 26.03 19.63
CA VAL A 631 6.73 26.81 20.86
C VAL A 631 5.50 27.71 21.06
N PHE A 632 4.86 27.58 22.22
CA PHE A 632 3.69 28.36 22.63
C PHE A 632 3.88 28.94 24.03
N GLU A 633 3.27 30.10 24.32
CA GLU A 633 3.18 30.69 25.65
C GLU A 633 1.73 30.70 26.15
N THR A 634 1.53 30.39 27.43
CA THR A 634 0.20 30.39 28.06
C THR A 634 0.23 30.95 29.49
N SER A 635 -0.86 31.59 29.92
CA SER A 635 -1.10 31.95 31.33
C SER A 635 -1.87 30.87 32.11
N ALA A 636 -2.58 29.95 31.42
CA ALA A 636 -3.33 28.86 32.04
C ALA A 636 -2.43 27.65 32.40
N ILE A 637 -1.43 27.85 33.24
CA ILE A 637 -0.54 26.76 33.69
C ILE A 637 -1.35 25.71 34.47
N GLY A 638 -1.06 24.42 34.26
CA GLY A 638 -1.76 23.29 34.86
C GLY A 638 -3.12 22.96 34.23
N SER A 639 -3.61 23.78 33.30
CA SER A 639 -4.83 23.51 32.54
C SER A 639 -4.52 22.78 31.22
N PRO A 640 -5.44 21.96 30.69
CA PRO A 640 -5.24 21.25 29.42
C PRO A 640 -5.31 22.18 28.20
N HIS A 641 -4.36 22.00 27.27
CA HIS A 641 -4.29 22.67 25.98
C HIS A 641 -4.40 21.65 24.84
N LEU A 642 -5.37 21.85 23.97
CA LEU A 642 -5.51 21.08 22.74
C LEU A 642 -4.66 21.74 21.65
N ILE A 643 -3.71 20.97 21.12
CA ILE A 643 -2.94 21.36 19.94
C ILE A 643 -3.58 20.66 18.75
N LYS A 644 -4.12 21.42 17.81
CA LYS A 644 -4.87 20.93 16.64
C LYS A 644 -3.94 20.35 15.57
N MET A 645 -3.05 19.46 16.00
CA MET A 645 -2.07 18.71 15.22
C MET A 645 -2.16 17.24 15.62
N ALA A 646 -2.00 16.36 14.64
CA ALA A 646 -2.03 14.92 14.85
C ALA A 646 -1.00 14.46 15.89
N TYR A 647 -1.41 13.54 16.76
CA TYR A 647 -0.54 12.87 17.71
C TYR A 647 0.44 11.93 17.02
N HIS A 648 1.68 11.90 17.51
CA HIS A 648 2.66 10.88 17.15
C HIS A 648 3.67 10.70 18.30
N PRO A 649 4.14 9.47 18.63
CA PRO A 649 5.08 9.22 19.73
C PRO A 649 6.44 9.92 19.61
N ARG A 650 6.76 10.42 18.41
CA ARG A 650 7.97 11.22 18.16
C ARG A 650 7.82 12.68 18.58
N TRP A 651 6.60 13.19 18.76
CA TRP A 651 6.37 14.47 19.44
C TRP A 651 6.61 14.29 20.93
N GLN A 652 7.59 15.02 21.45
CA GLN A 652 8.02 14.95 22.84
C GLN A 652 7.91 16.35 23.45
N LEU A 653 7.44 16.41 24.70
CA LEU A 653 7.42 17.64 25.46
C LEU A 653 8.83 17.88 26.04
N ALA A 654 9.49 18.93 25.57
CA ALA A 654 10.78 19.36 26.10
C ALA A 654 10.62 20.25 27.34
N SER A 655 9.49 20.93 27.46
CA SER A 655 9.06 21.69 28.65
C SER A 655 8.49 20.78 29.75
N LYS A 656 8.35 21.29 30.97
CA LYS A 656 7.72 20.56 32.08
C LYS A 656 6.21 20.42 31.85
N GLY A 657 5.69 19.21 32.04
CA GLY A 657 4.26 18.92 31.89
C GLY A 657 4.01 17.48 31.49
N SER A 658 2.85 17.26 30.85
CA SER A 658 2.47 15.96 30.31
C SER A 658 1.81 16.07 28.94
N LEU A 659 1.95 15.02 28.13
CA LEU A 659 1.44 14.93 26.76
C LEU A 659 0.52 13.71 26.63
N HIS A 660 -0.68 13.92 26.08
CA HIS A 660 -1.74 12.91 25.96
C HIS A 660 -2.36 12.91 24.56
N ILE A 661 -3.20 11.90 24.30
CA ILE A 661 -4.01 11.81 23.07
C ILE A 661 -5.43 12.27 23.41
N ALA A 662 -5.97 13.22 22.65
CA ALA A 662 -7.37 13.65 22.74
C ALA A 662 -8.11 13.42 21.42
N GLY A 663 -9.43 13.27 21.47
CA GLY A 663 -10.26 13.10 20.28
C GLY A 663 -10.03 14.20 19.23
N PRO A 664 -9.88 13.87 17.93
CA PRO A 664 -10.00 12.56 17.30
C PRO A 664 -8.64 11.83 17.13
N GLY A 665 -7.59 12.32 17.78
CA GLY A 665 -6.19 11.93 17.56
C GLY A 665 -5.24 13.13 17.66
N PHE A 666 -5.63 14.18 18.39
CA PHE A 666 -4.85 15.39 18.63
C PHE A 666 -3.89 15.23 19.81
N LEU A 667 -2.88 16.10 19.84
CA LEU A 667 -2.00 16.30 20.99
C LEU A 667 -2.74 17.12 22.06
N LEU A 668 -2.74 16.63 23.31
CA LEU A 668 -3.22 17.36 24.47
C LEU A 668 -2.06 17.57 25.45
N VAL A 669 -1.71 18.83 25.72
CA VAL A 669 -0.63 19.19 26.64
C VAL A 669 -1.20 19.71 27.95
N VAL A 670 -0.66 19.28 29.08
CA VAL A 670 -0.89 19.94 30.37
C VAL A 670 0.44 20.53 30.84
N PRO A 671 0.66 21.85 30.69
CA PRO A 671 1.93 22.48 30.98
C PRO A 671 2.09 22.75 32.48
N GLN A 672 3.34 22.66 32.96
CA GLN A 672 3.72 23.04 34.32
C GLN A 672 4.55 24.33 34.35
N GLU A 673 4.77 24.95 33.19
CA GLU A 673 5.47 26.22 33.04
C GLU A 673 4.85 27.04 31.90
N LYS A 674 5.25 28.31 31.80
CA LYS A 674 4.64 29.29 30.88
C LYS A 674 4.87 28.95 29.41
N GLU A 675 6.09 28.51 29.08
CA GLU A 675 6.50 28.19 27.72
C GLU A 675 6.37 26.68 27.48
N ILE A 676 5.62 26.33 26.44
CA ILE A 676 5.37 24.97 25.99
C ILE A 676 6.26 24.73 24.79
N ARG A 677 7.17 23.76 24.88
CA ARG A 677 8.05 23.38 23.78
C ARG A 677 7.86 21.91 23.40
N LEU A 678 7.32 21.69 22.21
CA LEU A 678 7.14 20.36 21.60
C LEU A 678 8.22 20.15 20.53
N VAL A 679 8.90 19.01 20.56
CA VAL A 679 9.98 18.67 19.60
C VAL A 679 9.69 17.32 18.95
N TYR A 680 9.83 17.24 17.64
CA TYR A 680 9.70 16.00 16.87
C TYR A 680 11.06 15.31 16.75
N GLY A 681 11.27 14.25 17.53
CA GLY A 681 12.55 13.56 17.69
C GLY A 681 12.55 12.11 17.22
N HIS A 682 13.42 11.28 17.81
CA HIS A 682 13.45 9.83 17.61
C HIS A 682 13.14 9.10 18.93
N THR A 683 12.43 7.98 18.83
CA THR A 683 12.24 7.04 19.94
C THR A 683 13.54 6.30 20.27
N LEU A 684 13.59 5.59 21.38
CA LEU A 684 14.73 4.72 21.72
C LEU A 684 14.95 3.66 20.64
N VAL A 685 13.89 3.00 20.18
CA VAL A 685 13.95 2.01 19.09
C VAL A 685 14.48 2.65 17.81
N GLY A 686 14.07 3.87 17.49
CA GLY A 686 14.63 4.59 16.34
C GLY A 686 16.11 4.89 16.45
N LYS A 687 16.60 5.28 17.63
CA LYS A 687 18.04 5.48 17.87
C LYS A 687 18.83 4.17 17.70
N LEU A 688 18.33 3.06 18.27
CA LEU A 688 18.96 1.74 18.12
C LEU A 688 18.93 1.26 16.66
N GLY A 689 17.84 1.50 15.94
CA GLY A 689 17.70 1.20 14.52
C GLY A 689 18.74 1.93 13.67
N MET A 690 18.94 3.23 13.91
CA MET A 690 19.98 4.01 13.21
C MET A 690 21.40 3.45 13.48
N ILE A 691 21.71 3.10 14.74
CA ILE A 691 23.00 2.48 15.11
C ILE A 691 23.19 1.13 14.39
N ALA A 692 22.13 0.32 14.35
CA ALA A 692 22.14 -0.97 13.66
C ALA A 692 22.40 -0.80 12.15
N THR A 693 21.76 0.18 11.52
CA THR A 693 21.96 0.51 10.09
C THR A 693 23.39 0.94 9.80
N ILE A 694 23.96 1.86 10.58
CA ILE A 694 25.35 2.31 10.40
C ILE A 694 26.33 1.13 10.56
N THR A 695 26.13 0.31 11.61
CA THR A 695 26.97 -0.86 11.87
C THR A 695 26.88 -1.87 10.73
N ALA A 696 25.67 -2.14 10.22
CA ALA A 696 25.42 -3.05 9.10
C ALA A 696 26.02 -2.54 7.77
N LEU A 697 25.98 -1.23 7.52
CA LEU A 697 26.64 -0.61 6.37
C LEU A 697 28.16 -0.79 6.44
N LEU A 698 28.77 -0.49 7.60
CA LEU A 698 30.21 -0.69 7.82
C LEU A 698 30.60 -2.17 7.66
N LEU A 699 29.83 -3.08 8.26
CA LEU A 699 30.02 -4.52 8.09
C LEU A 699 29.94 -4.94 6.63
N SER A 700 28.97 -4.42 5.87
CA SER A 700 28.84 -4.70 4.44
C SER A 700 30.06 -4.23 3.66
N MET A 701 30.58 -3.03 3.93
CA MET A 701 31.81 -2.52 3.30
C MET A 701 33.03 -3.40 3.62
N VAL A 702 33.18 -3.83 4.87
CA VAL A 702 34.27 -4.74 5.28
C VAL A 702 34.16 -6.10 4.59
N LEU A 703 32.95 -6.67 4.50
CA LEU A 703 32.71 -7.94 3.82
C LEU A 703 32.98 -7.84 2.31
N LEU A 704 32.59 -6.73 1.66
CA LEU A 704 32.91 -6.45 0.26
C LEU A 704 34.44 -6.36 0.04
N TRP A 705 35.14 -5.66 0.93
CA TRP A 705 36.59 -5.51 0.85
C TRP A 705 37.34 -6.84 1.06
N ARG A 706 36.94 -7.65 2.05
CA ARG A 706 37.51 -8.99 2.30
C ARG A 706 37.18 -9.97 1.16
N GLY A 707 35.98 -9.87 0.58
CA GLY A 707 35.53 -10.72 -0.52
C GLY A 707 36.40 -10.61 -1.78
N ARG A 708 37.02 -9.46 -2.03
CA ARG A 708 37.96 -9.26 -3.15
C ARG A 708 39.26 -10.05 -3.05
N ARG A 709 39.62 -10.54 -1.85
CA ARG A 709 40.95 -11.13 -1.55
C ARG A 709 40.98 -12.66 -1.43
N ARG A 710 39.84 -13.35 -1.55
CA ARG A 710 39.79 -14.82 -1.41
C ARG A 710 39.76 -15.53 -2.77
N PRO A 711 40.72 -16.43 -3.07
CA PRO A 711 40.66 -17.25 -4.27
C PRO A 711 39.44 -18.17 -4.24
N VAL A 712 38.88 -18.39 -5.42
CA VAL A 712 37.70 -19.23 -5.62
C VAL A 712 38.12 -20.69 -5.66
N GLN A 713 37.80 -21.46 -4.62
CA GLN A 713 37.79 -22.92 -4.72
C GLN A 713 36.45 -23.38 -5.30
N ALA A 714 36.52 -24.16 -6.37
CA ALA A 714 35.36 -24.78 -7.00
C ALA A 714 34.75 -25.80 -6.04
N ALA A 715 33.51 -25.58 -5.61
CA ALA A 715 32.73 -26.64 -5.00
C ALA A 715 32.39 -27.65 -6.11
N THR A 716 32.83 -28.90 -5.95
CA THR A 716 32.44 -30.01 -6.82
C THR A 716 30.93 -30.17 -6.73
N GLY A 717 30.23 -29.93 -7.83
CA GLY A 717 28.79 -30.06 -7.93
C GLY A 717 28.40 -31.52 -7.88
N ASP A 718 27.68 -31.93 -6.84
CA ASP A 718 26.93 -33.18 -6.87
C ASP A 718 25.84 -33.05 -7.95
N THR A 719 25.86 -33.93 -8.94
CA THR A 719 25.07 -33.83 -10.18
C THR A 719 23.69 -34.46 -10.06
N ALA A 720 23.43 -35.26 -9.01
CA ALA A 720 22.18 -35.98 -8.83
C ALA A 720 21.35 -35.40 -7.66
N ILE A 721 20.13 -34.94 -7.97
CA ILE A 721 19.11 -34.67 -6.95
C ILE A 721 18.60 -36.03 -6.47
N GLN A 722 18.81 -36.34 -5.19
CA GLN A 722 18.37 -37.59 -4.60
C GLN A 722 16.85 -37.66 -4.46
N ALA A 723 16.27 -38.86 -4.49
CA ALA A 723 14.82 -39.09 -4.32
C ALA A 723 14.27 -38.43 -3.04
N ARG A 724 15.08 -38.39 -1.98
CA ARG A 724 14.73 -37.73 -0.70
C ARG A 724 14.53 -36.22 -0.81
N THR A 725 15.25 -35.55 -1.71
CA THR A 725 15.04 -34.12 -1.96
C THR A 725 13.69 -33.87 -2.62
N TRP A 726 13.30 -34.71 -3.58
CA TRP A 726 11.97 -34.65 -4.21
C TRP A 726 10.84 -34.90 -3.20
N MET A 727 11.02 -35.84 -2.27
CA MET A 727 10.05 -36.06 -1.18
C MET A 727 9.87 -34.82 -0.29
N MET A 728 10.95 -34.11 0.04
CA MET A 728 10.86 -32.89 0.86
C MET A 728 10.20 -31.74 0.12
N ILE A 729 10.53 -31.56 -1.17
CA ILE A 729 9.87 -30.56 -2.02
C ILE A 729 8.37 -30.89 -2.13
N ALA A 730 8.02 -32.16 -2.40
CA ALA A 730 6.63 -32.60 -2.45
C ALA A 730 5.90 -32.39 -1.11
N GLY A 731 6.55 -32.69 0.02
CA GLY A 731 6.00 -32.44 1.35
C GLY A 731 5.73 -30.96 1.62
N ALA A 732 6.63 -30.07 1.19
CA ALA A 732 6.41 -28.62 1.28
C ALA A 732 5.22 -28.17 0.43
N TRP A 733 5.06 -28.72 -0.78
CA TRP A 733 3.88 -28.46 -1.62
C TRP A 733 2.59 -28.95 -0.98
N VAL A 734 2.58 -30.15 -0.39
CA VAL A 734 1.42 -30.67 0.35
C VAL A 734 1.08 -29.74 1.52
N ALA A 735 2.09 -29.28 2.29
CA ALA A 735 1.87 -28.35 3.39
C ALA A 735 1.27 -27.02 2.93
N LEU A 736 1.77 -26.45 1.81
CA LEU A 736 1.19 -25.25 1.20
C LEU A 736 -0.25 -25.47 0.75
N SER A 737 -0.55 -26.60 0.11
CA SER A 737 -1.91 -26.94 -0.32
C SER A 737 -2.87 -27.13 0.86
N VAL A 738 -2.45 -27.82 1.92
CA VAL A 738 -3.23 -27.98 3.16
C VAL A 738 -3.49 -26.61 3.81
N ALA A 739 -2.47 -25.75 3.91
CA ALA A 739 -2.62 -24.40 4.44
C ALA A 739 -3.60 -23.57 3.60
N GLY A 740 -3.43 -23.54 2.28
CA GLY A 740 -4.34 -22.83 1.37
C GLY A 740 -5.78 -23.31 1.48
N THR A 741 -5.99 -24.63 1.57
CA THR A 741 -7.31 -25.25 1.75
C THR A 741 -7.94 -24.84 3.07
N TYR A 742 -7.17 -24.87 4.17
CA TYR A 742 -7.63 -24.43 5.49
C TYR A 742 -8.06 -22.96 5.50
N PHE A 743 -7.27 -22.06 4.90
CA PHE A 743 -7.61 -20.64 4.86
C PHE A 743 -8.84 -20.36 3.99
N ALA A 744 -8.95 -21.02 2.83
CA ALA A 744 -10.11 -20.90 1.95
C ALA A 744 -11.41 -21.27 2.66
N PHE A 745 -11.50 -22.49 3.24
CA PHE A 745 -12.73 -22.98 3.88
C PHE A 745 -13.15 -22.23 5.15
N ASN A 746 -12.25 -21.45 5.75
CA ASN A 746 -12.52 -20.70 6.97
C ASN A 746 -12.66 -19.18 6.71
N SER A 747 -12.75 -18.74 5.45
CA SER A 747 -12.80 -17.31 5.11
C SER A 747 -14.16 -16.68 5.48
N PRO A 748 -14.20 -15.65 6.36
CA PRO A 748 -15.44 -14.93 6.66
C PRO A 748 -16.02 -14.21 5.44
N GLU A 749 -15.16 -13.77 4.52
CA GLU A 749 -15.57 -13.02 3.33
C GLU A 749 -16.20 -13.93 2.28
N GLN A 750 -15.72 -15.17 2.13
CA GLN A 750 -16.41 -16.16 1.29
C GLN A 750 -17.81 -16.48 1.83
N VAL A 751 -17.97 -16.60 3.15
CA VAL A 751 -19.29 -16.81 3.78
C VAL A 751 -20.21 -15.62 3.51
N TYR A 752 -19.69 -14.39 3.59
CA TYR A 752 -20.44 -13.17 3.30
C TYR A 752 -20.86 -13.09 1.82
N LEU A 753 -19.95 -13.38 0.88
CA LEU A 753 -20.25 -13.42 -0.56
C LEU A 753 -21.30 -14.49 -0.89
N ALA A 754 -21.19 -15.67 -0.29
CA ALA A 754 -22.22 -16.72 -0.43
C ALA A 754 -23.59 -16.26 0.12
N GLY A 755 -23.60 -15.35 1.09
CA GLY A 755 -24.82 -14.67 1.59
C GLY A 755 -25.44 -13.78 0.52
N TRP A 756 -24.61 -13.01 -0.20
CA TRP A 756 -25.05 -12.21 -1.34
C TRP A 756 -25.54 -13.05 -2.52
N GLU A 757 -24.89 -14.17 -2.84
CA GLU A 757 -25.37 -15.12 -3.85
C GLU A 757 -26.79 -15.63 -3.51
N ALA A 758 -27.02 -15.98 -2.24
CA ALA A 758 -28.33 -16.39 -1.74
C ALA A 758 -29.35 -15.24 -1.79
N MET A 759 -28.95 -14.03 -1.40
CA MET A 759 -29.78 -12.82 -1.43
C MET A 759 -30.23 -12.50 -2.87
N ASN A 760 -29.31 -12.53 -3.84
CA ASN A 760 -29.58 -12.29 -5.26
C ASN A 760 -30.46 -13.37 -5.88
N ALA A 761 -30.36 -14.61 -5.37
CA ALA A 761 -31.25 -15.72 -5.74
C ALA A 761 -32.58 -15.72 -4.98
N SER A 762 -32.89 -14.67 -4.21
CA SER A 762 -34.10 -14.54 -3.37
C SER A 762 -34.26 -15.65 -2.31
N LYS A 763 -33.18 -16.34 -1.93
CA LYS A 763 -33.15 -17.35 -0.87
C LYS A 763 -32.91 -16.70 0.49
N TYR A 764 -33.85 -15.86 0.92
CA TYR A 764 -33.66 -14.98 2.09
C TYR A 764 -33.34 -15.70 3.42
N PRO A 765 -33.94 -16.86 3.78
CA PRO A 765 -33.55 -17.57 5.00
C PRO A 765 -32.09 -18.04 4.98
N GLU A 766 -31.61 -18.52 3.83
CA GLU A 766 -30.22 -18.97 3.64
C GLU A 766 -29.26 -17.76 3.68
N ALA A 767 -29.62 -16.66 3.03
CA ALA A 767 -28.86 -15.41 3.07
C ALA A 767 -28.70 -14.90 4.52
N SER A 768 -29.80 -14.89 5.29
CA SER A 768 -29.81 -14.51 6.70
C SER A 768 -28.83 -15.32 7.54
N GLU A 769 -28.83 -16.66 7.41
CA GLU A 769 -27.92 -17.54 8.14
C GLU A 769 -26.46 -17.29 7.77
N LYS A 770 -26.16 -17.15 6.48
CA LYS A 770 -24.80 -16.87 6.00
C LYS A 770 -24.30 -15.52 6.49
N PHE A 771 -25.12 -14.46 6.42
CA PHE A 771 -24.75 -13.15 6.97
C PHE A 771 -24.57 -13.18 8.50
N GLN A 772 -25.39 -13.94 9.24
CA GLN A 772 -25.21 -14.11 10.69
C GLN A 772 -23.91 -14.86 11.02
N ARG A 773 -23.56 -15.89 10.23
CA ARG A 773 -22.29 -16.60 10.37
C ARG A 773 -21.10 -15.69 10.04
N ALA A 774 -21.20 -14.89 8.98
CA ALA A 774 -20.21 -13.88 8.66
C ALA A 774 -20.06 -12.84 9.79
N TYR A 775 -21.16 -12.40 10.40
CA TYR A 775 -21.16 -11.52 11.58
C TYR A 775 -20.38 -12.11 12.77
N ALA A 776 -20.52 -13.42 13.02
CA ALA A 776 -19.78 -14.10 14.08
C ALA A 776 -18.28 -14.26 13.78
N MET A 777 -17.91 -14.38 12.51
CA MET A 777 -16.52 -14.62 12.08
C MET A 777 -15.73 -13.34 11.78
N ARG A 778 -16.40 -12.27 11.30
CA ARG A 778 -15.77 -10.98 10.98
C ARG A 778 -15.29 -10.29 12.25
N LYS A 779 -14.13 -9.65 12.18
CA LYS A 779 -13.51 -8.93 13.31
C LYS A 779 -13.79 -7.41 13.31
N PRO A 780 -13.60 -6.66 12.20
CA PRO A 780 -13.73 -5.21 12.24
C PRO A 780 -15.17 -4.77 12.53
N PRO A 781 -15.40 -3.78 13.41
CA PRO A 781 -16.75 -3.32 13.75
C PRO A 781 -17.60 -2.94 12.54
N ALA A 782 -17.06 -2.21 11.57
CA ALA A 782 -17.79 -1.82 10.36
C ALA A 782 -18.26 -3.04 9.52
N LYS A 783 -17.40 -4.05 9.34
CA LYS A 783 -17.76 -5.29 8.63
C LYS A 783 -18.79 -6.12 9.41
N LYS A 784 -18.73 -6.10 10.74
CA LYS A 784 -19.72 -6.75 11.60
C LYS A 784 -21.07 -6.04 11.53
N GLU A 785 -21.09 -4.72 11.62
CA GLU A 785 -22.29 -3.89 11.47
C GLU A 785 -22.99 -4.18 10.14
N GLU A 786 -22.24 -4.16 9.03
CA GLU A 786 -22.76 -4.49 7.71
C GLU A 786 -23.34 -5.91 7.64
N ALA A 787 -22.61 -6.92 8.14
CA ALA A 787 -23.10 -8.30 8.14
C ALA A 787 -24.37 -8.45 9.00
N LEU A 788 -24.45 -7.77 10.15
CA LEU A 788 -25.63 -7.77 11.00
C LEU A 788 -26.82 -7.07 10.33
N PHE A 789 -26.59 -5.94 9.64
CA PHE A 789 -27.61 -5.24 8.87
C PHE A 789 -28.20 -6.14 7.79
N TRP A 790 -27.35 -6.76 6.95
CA TRP A 790 -27.82 -7.64 5.89
C TRP A 790 -28.48 -8.92 6.42
N SER A 791 -28.05 -9.40 7.59
CA SER A 791 -28.74 -10.50 8.28
C SER A 791 -30.13 -10.08 8.79
N ALA A 792 -30.29 -8.87 9.32
CA ALA A 792 -31.59 -8.31 9.71
C ALA A 792 -32.50 -8.13 8.50
N LYS A 793 -31.98 -7.51 7.43
CA LYS A 793 -32.73 -7.27 6.19
C LYS A 793 -33.15 -8.55 5.50
N SER A 794 -32.30 -9.57 5.49
CA SER A 794 -32.65 -10.88 4.94
C SER A 794 -33.75 -11.56 5.74
N SER A 795 -33.74 -11.49 7.08
CA SER A 795 -34.85 -12.02 7.89
C SER A 795 -36.16 -11.24 7.69
N GLU A 796 -36.09 -9.93 7.49
CA GLU A 796 -37.26 -9.11 7.14
C GLU A 796 -37.88 -9.59 5.83
N LEU A 797 -37.08 -9.73 4.76
CA LEU A 797 -37.53 -10.21 3.46
C LEU A 797 -38.00 -11.69 3.49
N ALA A 798 -37.48 -12.48 4.43
CA ALA A 798 -37.94 -13.85 4.67
C ALA A 798 -39.26 -13.94 5.46
N GLY A 799 -39.84 -12.81 5.89
CA GLY A 799 -41.05 -12.78 6.74
C GLY A 799 -40.78 -13.16 8.21
N LYS A 800 -39.51 -13.31 8.62
CA LYS A 800 -39.12 -13.64 10.00
C LYS A 800 -39.01 -12.38 10.86
N ARG A 801 -40.15 -11.75 11.12
CA ARG A 801 -40.24 -10.40 11.71
C ARG A 801 -39.54 -10.25 13.06
N GLU A 802 -39.78 -11.14 14.02
CA GLU A 802 -39.19 -11.05 15.36
C GLU A 802 -37.65 -11.17 15.32
N GLU A 803 -37.13 -12.03 14.46
CA GLU A 803 -35.69 -12.18 14.24
C GLU A 803 -35.09 -10.90 13.64
N ALA A 804 -35.75 -10.31 12.66
CA ALA A 804 -35.32 -9.05 12.06
C ALA A 804 -35.30 -7.91 13.08
N LYS A 805 -36.37 -7.74 13.87
CA LYS A 805 -36.44 -6.71 14.94
C LYS A 805 -35.36 -6.91 15.99
N GLY A 806 -35.11 -8.15 16.42
CA GLY A 806 -34.05 -8.46 17.36
C GLY A 806 -32.67 -8.04 16.85
N ARG A 807 -32.38 -8.30 15.57
CA ARG A 807 -31.11 -7.91 14.94
C ARG A 807 -30.98 -6.41 14.69
N TYR A 808 -32.05 -5.73 14.24
CA TYR A 808 -32.02 -4.28 14.10
C TYR A 808 -31.80 -3.60 15.46
N ARG A 809 -32.43 -4.09 16.54
CA ARG A 809 -32.19 -3.59 17.90
C ARG A 809 -30.74 -3.82 18.34
N GLU A 810 -30.20 -5.02 18.12
CA GLU A 810 -28.78 -5.30 18.39
C GLU A 810 -27.85 -4.34 17.63
N LEU A 811 -28.18 -4.03 16.37
CA LEU A 811 -27.43 -3.07 15.57
C LEU A 811 -27.48 -1.66 16.19
N ILE A 812 -28.69 -1.19 16.54
CA ILE A 812 -28.94 0.14 17.12
C ILE A 812 -28.22 0.34 18.46
N ASP A 813 -28.15 -0.72 19.27
CA ASP A 813 -27.57 -0.68 20.61
C ASP A 813 -26.03 -0.74 20.58
N ARG A 814 -25.45 -1.45 19.60
CA ARG A 814 -24.01 -1.74 19.57
C ARG A 814 -23.22 -0.85 18.62
N TYR A 815 -23.84 -0.34 17.57
CA TYR A 815 -23.17 0.38 16.50
C TYR A 815 -23.69 1.79 16.37
N HIS A 816 -22.85 2.61 15.75
CA HIS A 816 -23.18 3.99 15.45
C HIS A 816 -23.09 4.27 13.95
N GLY A 817 -22.71 3.30 13.11
CA GLY A 817 -22.15 3.51 11.75
C GLY A 817 -23.13 3.82 10.64
N PHE A 818 -22.70 3.57 9.40
CA PHE A 818 -23.40 3.92 8.18
C PHE A 818 -24.81 3.30 8.09
N TRP A 819 -24.98 2.10 8.63
CA TRP A 819 -26.24 1.35 8.55
C TRP A 819 -27.25 1.74 9.63
N LEU A 820 -26.83 2.52 10.63
CA LEU A 820 -27.67 2.89 11.77
C LEU A 820 -28.93 3.70 11.38
N PRO A 821 -28.87 4.75 10.55
CA PRO A 821 -30.06 5.54 10.23
C PRO A 821 -31.16 4.71 9.56
N GLU A 822 -30.76 3.78 8.68
CA GLU A 822 -31.68 2.86 8.00
C GLU A 822 -32.26 1.82 8.96
N ALA A 823 -31.43 1.28 9.85
CA ALA A 823 -31.86 0.34 10.88
C ALA A 823 -32.86 0.98 11.86
N LEU A 824 -32.60 2.22 12.32
CA LEU A 824 -33.52 3.00 13.15
C LEU A 824 -34.87 3.16 12.46
N TYR A 825 -34.87 3.67 11.23
CA TYR A 825 -36.09 3.87 10.45
C TYR A 825 -36.87 2.57 10.25
N THR A 826 -36.18 1.50 9.85
CA THR A 826 -36.82 0.21 9.56
C THR A 826 -37.38 -0.45 10.82
N TYR A 827 -36.64 -0.38 11.94
CA TYR A 827 -37.12 -0.87 13.23
C TYR A 827 -38.38 -0.13 13.71
N ILE A 828 -38.41 1.21 13.56
CA ILE A 828 -39.58 2.03 13.90
C ILE A 828 -40.81 1.57 13.11
N LEU A 829 -40.66 1.38 11.78
CA LEU A 829 -41.75 0.91 10.93
C LEU A 829 -42.28 -0.47 11.36
N LEU A 830 -41.39 -1.43 11.61
CA LEU A 830 -41.79 -2.77 12.02
C LEU A 830 -42.56 -2.77 13.35
N GLU A 831 -42.17 -1.94 14.31
CA GLU A 831 -42.88 -1.79 15.59
C GLU A 831 -44.20 -1.00 15.44
N TRP A 832 -44.29 -0.04 14.50
CA TRP A 832 -45.54 0.66 14.19
C TRP A 832 -46.59 -0.28 13.61
N GLU A 833 -46.19 -1.19 12.73
CA GLU A 833 -47.06 -2.23 12.18
C GLU A 833 -47.57 -3.19 13.26
N ASP A 834 -46.83 -3.36 14.36
CA ASP A 834 -47.26 -4.12 15.55
C ASP A 834 -48.07 -3.26 16.56
N GLY A 835 -48.44 -2.03 16.19
CA GLY A 835 -49.23 -1.13 17.03
C GLY A 835 -48.45 -0.44 18.16
N LYS A 836 -47.12 -0.55 18.20
CA LYS A 836 -46.27 -0.06 19.31
C LYS A 836 -45.66 1.31 19.04
N ARG A 837 -46.44 2.25 18.48
CA ARG A 837 -45.95 3.60 18.12
C ARG A 837 -45.28 4.33 19.30
N ALA A 838 -45.89 4.32 20.48
CA ALA A 838 -45.34 5.01 21.65
C ALA A 838 -43.95 4.50 22.07
N ALA A 839 -43.69 3.19 21.96
CA ALA A 839 -42.41 2.59 22.34
C ALA A 839 -41.26 2.98 21.40
N THR A 840 -41.56 3.46 20.19
CA THR A 840 -40.55 3.87 19.21
C THR A 840 -40.11 5.32 19.32
N ALA A 841 -40.73 6.13 20.19
CA ALA A 841 -40.45 7.56 20.31
C ALA A 841 -38.96 7.89 20.57
N PRO A 842 -38.23 7.16 21.44
CA PRO A 842 -36.80 7.41 21.66
C PRO A 842 -35.94 7.17 20.40
N TYR A 843 -36.31 6.19 19.57
CA TYR A 843 -35.59 5.86 18.35
C TYR A 843 -35.82 6.92 17.26
N ALA A 844 -37.06 7.40 17.15
CA ALA A 844 -37.41 8.49 16.23
C ALA A 844 -36.72 9.80 16.65
N GLN A 845 -36.67 10.10 17.95
CA GLN A 845 -35.94 11.23 18.49
C GLN A 845 -34.44 11.13 18.15
N ARG A 846 -33.82 9.98 18.43
CA ARG A 846 -32.41 9.74 18.10
C ARG A 846 -32.12 9.92 16.61
N LEU A 847 -32.98 9.40 15.73
CA LEU A 847 -32.81 9.55 14.27
C LEU A 847 -32.83 11.02 13.84
N ARG A 848 -33.75 11.82 14.39
CA ARG A 848 -33.86 13.26 14.09
C ARG A 848 -32.71 14.07 14.66
N GLU A 849 -32.25 13.74 15.87
CA GLU A 849 -31.17 14.48 16.55
C GLU A 849 -29.79 14.16 15.96
N GLU A 850 -29.50 12.88 15.70
CA GLU A 850 -28.20 12.45 15.18
C GLU A 850 -28.10 12.65 13.65
N TYR A 851 -29.21 12.54 12.91
CA TYR A 851 -29.22 12.54 11.45
C TYR A 851 -30.31 13.44 10.83
N PRO A 852 -30.42 14.73 11.21
CA PRO A 852 -31.55 15.59 10.83
C PRO A 852 -31.77 15.71 9.31
N ASN A 853 -30.68 15.76 8.53
CA ASN A 853 -30.73 15.96 7.09
C ASN A 853 -30.69 14.65 6.27
N ASN A 854 -30.61 13.49 6.93
CA ASN A 854 -30.49 12.19 6.26
C ASN A 854 -31.80 11.77 5.58
N ARG A 855 -31.67 11.00 4.49
CA ARG A 855 -32.83 10.48 3.71
C ARG A 855 -33.84 9.72 4.57
N TRP A 856 -33.38 9.00 5.58
CA TRP A 856 -34.24 8.15 6.43
C TRP A 856 -35.04 8.98 7.44
N THR A 857 -34.48 10.09 7.91
CA THR A 857 -35.19 11.07 8.75
C THR A 857 -36.29 11.77 7.96
N LYS A 858 -35.98 12.22 6.74
CA LYS A 858 -36.97 12.84 5.83
C LYS A 858 -38.14 11.89 5.55
N LYS A 859 -37.84 10.63 5.21
CA LYS A 859 -38.87 9.59 5.04
C LYS A 859 -39.71 9.37 6.29
N LEU A 860 -39.10 9.37 7.48
CA LEU A 860 -39.86 9.22 8.73
C LEU A 860 -40.82 10.39 8.95
N ASP A 861 -40.39 11.60 8.63
CA ASP A 861 -41.20 12.81 8.82
C ASP A 861 -42.32 12.97 7.78
N GLU A 862 -42.19 12.33 6.61
CA GLU A 862 -43.23 12.22 5.58
C GLU A 862 -44.37 11.27 5.99
N LEU A 863 -44.11 10.28 6.84
CA LEU A 863 -45.06 9.23 7.25
C LEU A 863 -46.10 9.66 8.31
N LYS A 864 -46.49 10.94 8.32
CA LYS A 864 -47.40 11.53 9.31
C LYS A 864 -48.63 10.67 9.60
#